data_AF-A0AAP6CWP8-F1
#
_entry.id   AF-A0AAP6CWP8-F1
#
_cell.length_a   1.000
_cell.length_b   1.000
_cell.length_c   1.000
_cell.angle_alpha   90.00
_cell.angle_beta   90.00
_cell.angle_gamma   90.00
#
_symmetry.space_group_name_H-M   'P 1'
#
loop_
_entity.id
_entity.type
_entity.pdbx_description
1 polymer ?
#
loop_
_entity_poly.entity_id
_entity_poly.type
_entity_poly.pdbx_seq_one_letter_code
_entity_poly.pdbx_strand_id
1 'polypeptide(L)'
;MDSIRKVYQYAEPNLTLVGWMGFLGFPLYYFVWEFAFPQAYENLPLRLFCSLLFFGIIFRNRLSSTWRDYVPIYYQVTITLCLPFFFFYMLLMNDWSNVWVMSFMSAIFLHILLVHVTRVMFAQTFAGIGLATFFAWVAKGFHLDLTMDWTHVPIFLFIYVFGNLFYFRNQVEHEAKVSLAKSFGAGIAHEMRNPLSGLCTSIDVIQSILPNMKEAGKEQYVMSVEDVTLLREVSQDAMNIIQSGNETIDLLLTSIDENRVSRSSFKKYSVHSVVEQAIESFSYKRATDRFAISLDARSEFEFLGSDTLLKYVMYNLFKNAFHHRKSEDFHIHVSMVSSERFNQIVVTDNGAGIAPDVLRNIFQDFYTTGKSGSYGLGLPFCKKVMRSFGGNIECQSQLGEWSQFTLTFPLTTSDTVTEIKNDLTKLKTILTVTSQDILVSKVTDISRFMGFDSTILDANQVLKKKEYEFEFDLIFIDLESLDPRANQLDRLESLLSFTEARIVYLFEHHPTQRARKAAYEPIWIETQAWLLNTKPTIERLLYDSSYVSTPTASVTLDNSNKRTIMVVDDNESLRKFTAMLLEKQGFEVIQKEDGQQALDTLEQEDVDLILMDIEMPIMDGVEASRRIRSSDKNYASVPIIAHTGDSSPVTLDKIGSSGMSDFIVKPADKNRLFDKIANWI
;
A
#
# COMPACT_ATOMS: atom_id res chain seq x y z
N MET A 1 -18.29 -5.87 37.42
CA MET A 1 -17.89 -7.08 36.67
C MET A 1 -17.14 -6.75 35.40
N ASP A 2 -17.53 -5.70 34.65
CA ASP A 2 -16.87 -5.34 33.38
C ASP A 2 -15.37 -5.05 33.49
N SER A 3 -14.91 -4.34 34.52
CA SER A 3 -13.47 -4.09 34.72
C SER A 3 -12.67 -5.38 34.95
N ILE A 4 -13.26 -6.37 35.61
CA ILE A 4 -12.61 -7.66 35.90
C ILE A 4 -12.51 -8.50 34.61
N ARG A 5 -13.57 -8.51 33.81
CA ARG A 5 -13.56 -9.17 32.48
C ARG A 5 -12.54 -8.54 31.54
N LYS A 6 -12.43 -7.21 31.52
CA LYS A 6 -11.42 -6.51 30.71
C LYS A 6 -9.99 -6.90 31.11
N VAL A 7 -9.69 -6.93 32.41
CA VAL A 7 -8.38 -7.36 32.92
C VAL A 7 -8.03 -8.77 32.45
N TYR A 8 -8.98 -9.71 32.55
CA TYR A 8 -8.79 -11.08 32.08
C TYR A 8 -8.56 -11.18 30.57
N GLN A 9 -9.37 -10.51 29.75
CA GLN A 9 -9.25 -10.51 28.28
C GLN A 9 -7.90 -9.97 27.81
N TYR A 10 -7.38 -8.95 28.49
CA TYR A 10 -6.06 -8.40 28.18
C TYR A 10 -4.93 -9.39 28.50
N ALA A 11 -5.04 -10.13 29.61
CA ALA A 11 -4.05 -11.12 30.00
C ALA A 11 -4.13 -12.42 29.18
N GLU A 12 -5.27 -12.71 28.53
CA GLU A 12 -5.57 -13.99 27.87
C GLU A 12 -4.51 -14.51 26.90
N PRO A 13 -3.89 -13.69 26.03
CA PRO A 13 -2.86 -14.14 25.11
C PRO A 13 -1.63 -14.72 25.84
N ASN A 14 -1.29 -14.14 27.00
CA ASN A 14 -0.10 -14.49 27.77
C ASN A 14 -0.40 -15.40 28.97
N LEU A 15 -1.68 -15.65 29.28
CA LEU A 15 -2.13 -16.40 30.46
C LEU A 15 -1.58 -17.83 30.54
N THR A 16 -1.34 -18.47 29.40
CA THR A 16 -0.76 -19.82 29.36
C THR A 16 0.71 -19.80 29.81
N LEU A 17 1.48 -18.82 29.37
CA LEU A 17 2.88 -18.65 29.78
C LEU A 17 2.98 -18.32 31.28
N VAL A 18 2.16 -17.38 31.73
CA VAL A 18 2.07 -16.98 33.15
C VAL A 18 1.65 -18.16 34.03
N GLY A 19 0.70 -18.98 33.54
CA GLY A 19 0.26 -20.22 34.19
C GLY A 19 1.40 -21.21 34.40
N TRP A 20 2.19 -21.50 33.35
CA TRP A 20 3.34 -22.41 33.46
C TRP A 20 4.45 -21.86 34.36
N MET A 21 4.73 -20.57 34.26
CA MET A 21 5.70 -19.89 35.13
C MET A 21 5.33 -20.03 36.61
N GLY A 22 4.05 -19.82 36.96
CA GLY A 22 3.58 -20.01 38.33
C GLY A 22 3.53 -21.48 38.77
N PHE A 23 3.01 -22.36 37.92
CA PHE A 23 2.89 -23.79 38.24
C PHE A 23 4.24 -24.44 38.55
N LEU A 24 5.26 -24.16 37.73
CA LEU A 24 6.61 -24.71 37.90
C LEU A 24 7.47 -23.89 38.87
N GLY A 25 7.32 -22.56 38.85
CA GLY A 25 8.17 -21.65 39.61
C GLY A 25 8.03 -21.82 41.12
N PHE A 26 6.79 -21.88 41.64
CA PHE A 26 6.58 -21.93 43.09
C PHE A 26 7.23 -23.17 43.76
N PRO A 27 7.05 -24.40 43.26
CA PRO A 27 7.72 -25.58 43.80
C PRO A 27 9.24 -25.59 43.55
N LEU A 28 9.69 -25.16 42.37
CA LEU A 28 11.12 -25.14 42.04
C LEU A 28 11.91 -24.23 42.99
N TYR A 29 11.39 -23.02 43.25
CA TYR A 29 12.04 -22.07 44.14
C TYR A 29 11.99 -22.48 45.61
N TYR A 30 11.10 -23.40 46.02
CA TYR A 30 11.23 -24.01 47.35
C TYR A 30 12.57 -24.72 47.49
N PHE A 31 12.95 -25.55 46.50
CA PHE A 31 14.21 -26.28 46.56
C PHE A 31 15.42 -25.34 46.57
N VAL A 32 15.34 -24.24 45.82
CA VAL A 32 16.39 -23.22 45.79
C VAL A 32 16.56 -22.58 47.16
N TRP A 33 15.47 -22.14 47.80
CA TRP A 33 15.53 -21.40 49.06
C TRP A 33 15.63 -22.28 50.32
N GLU A 34 15.31 -23.57 50.22
CA GLU A 34 15.47 -24.54 51.32
C GLU A 34 16.86 -25.18 51.31
N PHE A 35 17.36 -25.59 50.12
CA PHE A 35 18.57 -26.41 50.02
C PHE A 35 19.78 -25.68 49.44
N ALA A 36 19.61 -24.79 48.46
CA ALA A 36 20.73 -24.11 47.81
C ALA A 36 21.13 -22.80 48.51
N PHE A 37 20.13 -22.00 48.92
CA PHE A 37 20.31 -20.70 49.59
C PHE A 37 19.31 -20.54 50.75
N PRO A 38 19.52 -21.24 51.88
CA PRO A 38 18.59 -21.34 53.00
C PRO A 38 18.05 -19.98 53.46
N GLN A 39 16.72 -19.82 53.48
CA GLN A 39 16.02 -18.68 54.08
C GLN A 39 15.48 -19.03 55.48
N ALA A 40 15.22 -18.03 56.31
CA ALA A 40 14.82 -18.23 57.71
C ALA A 40 13.43 -18.89 57.84
N TYR A 41 12.54 -18.64 56.88
CA TYR A 41 11.20 -19.20 56.83
C TYR A 41 10.83 -19.61 55.41
N GLU A 42 10.45 -20.88 55.23
CA GLU A 42 9.91 -21.43 54.00
C GLU A 42 8.65 -22.27 54.27
N ASN A 43 7.71 -22.28 53.30
CA ASN A 43 6.42 -22.96 53.44
C ASN A 43 6.03 -23.69 52.16
N LEU A 44 6.35 -24.98 52.10
CA LEU A 44 6.03 -25.85 50.96
C LEU A 44 4.51 -25.97 50.71
N PRO A 45 3.64 -26.19 51.72
CA PRO A 45 2.19 -26.23 51.51
C PRO A 45 1.63 -24.98 50.82
N LEU A 46 2.08 -23.79 51.23
CA LEU A 46 1.65 -22.52 50.65
C LEU A 46 2.09 -22.39 49.18
N ARG A 47 3.32 -22.81 48.86
CA ARG A 47 3.84 -22.81 47.48
C ARG A 47 3.10 -23.80 46.58
N LEU A 48 2.80 -25.01 47.07
CA LEU A 48 2.00 -26.00 46.35
C LEU A 48 0.56 -25.52 46.11
N PHE A 49 -0.03 -24.82 47.08
CA PHE A 49 -1.34 -24.18 46.91
C PHE A 49 -1.31 -23.13 45.79
N CYS A 50 -0.31 -22.24 45.77
CA CYS A 50 -0.15 -21.25 44.71
C CYS A 50 0.07 -21.90 43.32
N SER A 51 0.87 -22.97 43.27
CA SER A 51 1.09 -23.76 42.05
C SER A 51 -0.23 -24.34 41.52
N LEU A 52 -1.06 -24.90 42.39
CA LEU A 52 -2.37 -25.46 42.02
C LEU A 52 -3.35 -24.39 41.50
N LEU A 53 -3.29 -23.16 42.03
CA LEU A 53 -4.07 -22.04 41.49
C LEU A 53 -3.66 -21.66 40.06
N PHE A 54 -2.37 -21.73 39.74
CA PHE A 54 -1.90 -21.50 38.37
C PHE A 54 -2.20 -22.69 37.43
N PHE A 55 -2.24 -23.92 37.95
CA PHE A 55 -2.70 -25.08 37.18
C PHE A 55 -4.13 -24.89 36.66
N GLY A 56 -5.03 -24.32 37.48
CA GLY A 56 -6.38 -23.97 37.05
C GLY A 56 -6.42 -22.96 35.90
N ILE A 57 -5.44 -22.06 35.81
CA ILE A 57 -5.31 -21.10 34.69
C ILE A 57 -4.85 -21.79 33.39
N ILE A 58 -3.99 -22.81 33.48
CA ILE A 58 -3.51 -23.57 32.31
C ILE A 58 -4.67 -24.32 31.64
N PHE A 59 -5.53 -24.97 32.42
CA PHE A 59 -6.64 -25.79 31.91
C PHE A 59 -7.93 -25.00 31.59
N ARG A 60 -7.88 -23.67 31.64
CA ARG A 60 -9.05 -22.80 31.44
C ARG A 60 -9.83 -23.05 30.14
N ASN A 61 -9.13 -23.42 29.06
CA ASN A 61 -9.73 -23.65 27.74
C ASN A 61 -10.52 -24.97 27.65
N ARG A 62 -10.36 -25.88 28.62
CA ARG A 62 -11.08 -27.17 28.68
C ARG A 62 -12.29 -27.15 29.62
N LEU A 63 -12.60 -26.01 30.24
CA LEU A 63 -13.75 -25.87 31.14
C LEU A 63 -15.08 -25.82 30.36
N SER A 64 -16.13 -26.40 30.94
CA SER A 64 -17.50 -26.35 30.39
C SER A 64 -18.06 -24.93 30.36
N SER A 65 -19.06 -24.68 29.51
CA SER A 65 -19.63 -23.35 29.27
C SER A 65 -20.08 -22.62 30.54
N THR A 66 -20.60 -23.35 31.53
CA THR A 66 -21.08 -22.80 32.82
C THR A 66 -19.95 -22.25 33.71
N TRP A 67 -18.75 -22.81 33.63
CA TRP A 67 -17.60 -22.38 34.44
C TRP A 67 -16.82 -21.23 33.80
N ARG A 68 -16.97 -21.04 32.48
CA ARG A 68 -16.26 -20.03 31.71
C ARG A 68 -16.56 -18.61 32.20
N ASP A 69 -17.77 -18.34 32.67
CA ASP A 69 -18.17 -17.04 33.21
C ASP A 69 -17.47 -16.66 34.52
N TYR A 70 -16.98 -17.63 35.29
CA TYR A 70 -16.30 -17.42 36.56
C TYR A 70 -14.77 -17.35 36.42
N VAL A 71 -14.21 -17.72 35.27
CA VAL A 71 -12.76 -17.71 35.03
C VAL A 71 -12.13 -16.32 35.26
N PRO A 72 -12.74 -15.19 34.87
CA PRO A 72 -12.19 -13.86 35.16
C PRO A 72 -12.08 -13.57 36.66
N ILE A 73 -13.05 -14.04 37.46
CA ILE A 73 -13.05 -13.86 38.92
C ILE A 73 -11.98 -14.77 39.55
N TYR A 74 -11.91 -16.02 39.10
CA TYR A 74 -10.88 -16.96 39.53
C TYR A 74 -9.47 -16.41 39.26
N TYR A 75 -9.22 -15.90 38.06
CA TYR A 75 -7.97 -15.25 37.70
C TYR A 75 -7.61 -14.11 38.66
N GLN A 76 -8.58 -13.25 38.95
CA GLN A 76 -8.39 -12.11 39.84
C GLN A 76 -8.00 -12.53 41.26
N VAL A 77 -8.65 -13.57 41.78
CA VAL A 77 -8.34 -14.15 43.09
C VAL A 77 -6.95 -14.76 43.08
N THR A 78 -6.62 -15.58 42.07
CA THR A 78 -5.32 -16.23 41.91
C THR A 78 -4.18 -15.21 41.87
N ILE A 79 -4.29 -14.16 41.06
CA ILE A 79 -3.25 -13.13 40.98
C ILE A 79 -3.09 -12.39 42.31
N THR A 80 -4.17 -12.11 43.03
CA THR A 80 -4.11 -11.46 44.36
C THR A 80 -3.38 -12.33 45.38
N LEU A 81 -3.69 -13.63 45.41
CA LEU A 81 -3.08 -14.56 46.36
C LEU A 81 -1.62 -14.88 46.00
N CYS A 82 -1.31 -15.07 44.72
CA CYS A 82 0.02 -15.48 44.31
C CYS A 82 1.03 -14.34 44.20
N LEU A 83 0.59 -13.09 43.95
CA LEU A 83 1.51 -11.95 43.80
C LEU A 83 1.56 -11.07 45.07
N PRO A 84 0.61 -10.15 45.35
CA PRO A 84 0.75 -9.26 46.49
C PRO A 84 0.64 -9.98 47.84
N PHE A 85 -0.15 -11.05 47.97
CA PHE A 85 -0.24 -11.79 49.24
C PHE A 85 1.00 -12.65 49.51
N PHE A 86 1.33 -13.60 48.63
CA PHE A 86 2.41 -14.56 48.89
C PHE A 86 3.76 -13.86 49.11
N PHE A 87 4.16 -12.97 48.21
CA PHE A 87 5.47 -12.33 48.29
C PHE A 87 5.59 -11.38 49.48
N PHE A 88 4.50 -10.67 49.84
CA PHE A 88 4.49 -9.82 51.04
C PHE A 88 4.46 -10.65 52.33
N TYR A 89 3.72 -11.75 52.37
CA TYR A 89 3.72 -12.68 53.50
C TYR A 89 5.12 -13.26 53.75
N MET A 90 5.80 -13.71 52.69
CA MET A 90 7.16 -14.23 52.79
C MET A 90 8.18 -13.16 53.19
N LEU A 91 7.99 -11.91 52.75
CA LEU A 91 8.78 -10.75 53.20
C LEU A 91 8.64 -10.51 54.71
N LEU A 92 7.42 -10.58 55.25
CA LEU A 92 7.17 -10.41 56.70
C LEU A 92 7.73 -11.58 57.53
N MET A 93 7.62 -12.81 57.03
CA MET A 93 8.09 -14.00 57.76
C MET A 93 9.61 -14.18 57.73
N ASN A 94 10.29 -13.57 56.77
CA ASN A 94 11.75 -13.55 56.66
C ASN A 94 12.37 -12.20 57.10
N ASP A 95 11.66 -11.47 57.97
CA ASP A 95 12.13 -10.23 58.61
C ASP A 95 12.81 -9.25 57.64
N TRP A 96 12.16 -8.98 56.50
CA TRP A 96 12.63 -8.03 55.48
C TRP A 96 13.96 -8.38 54.80
N SER A 97 14.27 -9.67 54.60
CA SER A 97 15.48 -10.07 53.90
C SER A 97 15.61 -9.46 52.49
N ASN A 98 16.84 -9.11 52.07
CA ASN A 98 17.10 -8.51 50.76
C ASN A 98 16.57 -9.37 49.59
N VAL A 99 16.64 -10.70 49.71
CA VAL A 99 16.12 -11.63 48.70
C VAL A 99 14.61 -11.47 48.54
N TRP A 100 13.88 -11.36 49.65
CA TRP A 100 12.43 -11.19 49.61
C TRP A 100 12.00 -9.78 49.25
N VAL A 101 12.79 -8.74 49.57
CA VAL A 101 12.58 -7.39 49.05
C VAL A 101 12.66 -7.39 47.52
N MET A 102 13.72 -7.95 46.93
CA MET A 102 13.87 -8.05 45.47
C MET A 102 12.79 -8.93 44.82
N SER A 103 12.40 -10.01 45.48
CA SER A 103 11.33 -10.90 45.02
C SER A 103 9.96 -10.19 45.02
N PHE A 104 9.68 -9.39 46.05
CA PHE A 104 8.47 -8.58 46.12
C PHE A 104 8.47 -7.45 45.08
N MET A 105 9.61 -6.78 44.83
CA MET A 105 9.73 -5.81 43.74
C MET A 105 9.41 -6.45 42.39
N SER A 106 9.95 -7.65 42.13
CA SER A 106 9.70 -8.40 40.90
C SER A 106 8.23 -8.80 40.77
N ALA A 107 7.58 -9.16 41.87
CA ALA A 107 6.15 -9.45 41.93
C ALA A 107 5.30 -8.20 41.64
N ILE A 108 5.70 -7.02 42.13
CA ILE A 108 5.03 -5.74 41.81
C ILE A 108 5.10 -5.47 40.30
N PHE A 109 6.27 -5.61 39.67
CA PHE A 109 6.40 -5.43 38.22
C PHE A 109 5.51 -6.39 37.43
N LEU A 110 5.54 -7.67 37.79
CA LEU A 110 4.68 -8.67 37.16
C LEU A 110 3.19 -8.37 37.39
N HIS A 111 2.82 -7.87 38.57
CA HIS A 111 1.44 -7.50 38.88
C HIS A 111 0.96 -6.31 38.03
N ILE A 112 1.79 -5.29 37.84
CA ILE A 112 1.51 -4.14 36.96
C ILE A 112 1.34 -4.60 35.51
N LEU A 113 2.18 -5.53 35.03
CA LEU A 113 2.09 -6.07 33.67
C LEU A 113 0.81 -6.88 33.43
N LEU A 114 0.35 -7.61 34.44
CA LEU A 114 -0.82 -8.50 34.35
C LEU A 114 -2.15 -7.79 34.61
N VAL A 115 -2.14 -6.77 35.48
CA VAL A 115 -3.36 -6.10 35.93
C VAL A 115 -3.29 -4.64 35.54
N HIS A 116 -3.89 -4.38 34.39
CA HIS A 116 -3.75 -3.13 33.68
C HIS A 116 -4.71 -2.03 34.16
N VAL A 117 -5.82 -2.42 34.82
CA VAL A 117 -6.79 -1.46 35.36
C VAL A 117 -6.32 -0.96 36.74
N THR A 118 -5.92 0.31 36.81
CA THR A 118 -5.35 0.95 38.01
C THR A 118 -6.18 0.72 39.28
N ARG A 119 -7.50 0.91 39.22
CA ARG A 119 -8.39 0.70 40.38
C ARG A 119 -8.37 -0.74 40.88
N VAL A 120 -8.32 -1.69 39.95
CA VAL A 120 -8.34 -3.12 40.24
C VAL A 120 -7.00 -3.57 40.81
N MET A 121 -5.89 -3.09 40.23
CA MET A 121 -4.52 -3.32 40.71
C MET A 121 -4.34 -2.84 42.17
N PHE A 122 -4.77 -1.61 42.48
CA PHE A 122 -4.70 -1.09 43.85
C PHE A 122 -5.56 -1.92 44.81
N ALA A 123 -6.79 -2.25 44.42
CA ALA A 123 -7.67 -3.07 45.26
C ALA A 123 -7.04 -4.44 45.59
N GLN A 124 -6.42 -5.11 44.62
CA GLN A 124 -5.70 -6.38 44.87
C GLN A 124 -4.47 -6.19 45.75
N THR A 125 -3.71 -5.11 45.53
CA THR A 125 -2.51 -4.84 46.31
C THR A 125 -2.86 -4.65 47.79
N PHE A 126 -3.84 -3.79 48.08
CA PHE A 126 -4.30 -3.57 49.46
C PHE A 126 -4.93 -4.82 50.08
N ALA A 127 -5.74 -5.56 49.31
CA ALA A 127 -6.33 -6.81 49.80
C ALA A 127 -5.26 -7.88 50.09
N GLY A 128 -4.29 -8.06 49.19
CA GLY A 128 -3.22 -9.03 49.33
C GLY A 128 -2.30 -8.73 50.51
N ILE A 129 -1.85 -7.48 50.64
CA ILE A 129 -1.03 -7.01 51.77
C ILE A 129 -1.79 -7.13 53.09
N GLY A 130 -3.07 -6.75 53.12
CA GLY A 130 -3.92 -6.86 54.31
C GLY A 130 -4.10 -8.30 54.76
N LEU A 131 -4.41 -9.21 53.83
CA LEU A 131 -4.50 -10.65 54.10
C LEU A 131 -3.16 -11.20 54.58
N ALA A 132 -2.05 -10.84 53.93
CA ALA A 132 -0.72 -11.32 54.29
C ALA A 132 -0.33 -10.91 55.71
N THR A 133 -0.61 -9.66 56.08
CA THR A 133 -0.37 -9.14 57.43
C THR A 133 -1.23 -9.88 58.46
N PHE A 134 -2.51 -10.11 58.16
CA PHE A 134 -3.41 -10.85 59.04
C PHE A 134 -2.94 -12.30 59.26
N PHE A 135 -2.60 -13.03 58.20
CA PHE A 135 -2.12 -14.40 58.31
C PHE A 135 -0.74 -14.49 58.99
N ALA A 136 0.16 -13.53 58.75
CA ALA A 136 1.44 -13.46 59.47
C ALA A 136 1.25 -13.23 60.97
N TRP A 137 0.30 -12.35 61.34
CA TRP A 137 -0.05 -12.09 62.73
C TRP A 137 -0.60 -13.35 63.44
N VAL A 138 -1.47 -14.11 62.76
CA VAL A 138 -1.95 -15.40 63.27
C VAL A 138 -0.82 -16.42 63.38
N ALA A 139 0.06 -16.51 62.37
CA ALA A 139 1.15 -17.48 62.34
C ALA A 139 2.21 -17.25 63.42
N LYS A 140 2.50 -15.98 63.78
CA LYS A 140 3.41 -15.62 64.88
C LYS A 140 2.71 -15.60 66.27
N GLY A 141 1.51 -16.19 66.39
CA GLY A 141 0.84 -16.37 67.69
C GLY A 141 0.25 -15.08 68.26
N PHE A 142 -0.33 -14.22 67.40
CA PHE A 142 -0.92 -12.92 67.75
C PHE A 142 0.08 -11.85 68.25
N HIS A 143 1.37 -12.10 68.08
CA HIS A 143 2.45 -11.14 68.32
C HIS A 143 3.22 -10.93 67.01
N LEU A 144 3.08 -9.75 66.41
CA LEU A 144 3.80 -9.37 65.19
C LEU A 144 4.59 -8.10 65.48
N ASP A 145 5.87 -8.24 65.79
CA ASP A 145 6.78 -7.10 65.83
C ASP A 145 7.04 -6.64 64.40
N LEU A 146 6.34 -5.59 63.98
CA LEU A 146 6.53 -4.93 62.69
C LEU A 146 7.82 -4.10 62.75
N THR A 147 8.98 -4.76 62.67
CA THR A 147 10.26 -4.12 62.36
C THR A 147 10.29 -3.78 60.87
N MET A 148 9.41 -2.86 60.47
CA MET A 148 9.27 -2.45 59.08
C MET A 148 10.48 -1.61 58.67
N ASP A 149 11.27 -2.06 57.70
CA ASP A 149 12.31 -1.23 57.11
C ASP A 149 11.67 -0.18 56.18
N TRP A 150 11.49 1.02 56.73
CA TRP A 150 10.86 2.15 56.03
C TRP A 150 11.65 2.60 54.80
N THR A 151 12.91 2.18 54.63
CA THR A 151 13.73 2.59 53.49
C THR A 151 13.23 2.02 52.14
N HIS A 152 12.55 0.88 52.14
CA HIS A 152 12.06 0.22 50.92
C HIS A 152 10.66 0.69 50.49
N VAL A 153 9.88 1.27 51.40
CA VAL A 153 8.50 1.72 51.11
C VAL A 153 8.44 2.79 50.00
N PRO A 154 9.31 3.82 49.98
CA PRO A 154 9.36 4.78 48.87
C PRO A 154 9.66 4.13 47.52
N ILE A 155 10.49 3.07 47.50
CA ILE A 155 10.85 2.34 46.28
C ILE A 155 9.64 1.60 45.72
N PHE A 156 8.88 0.88 46.58
CA PHE A 156 7.65 0.21 46.13
C PHE A 156 6.60 1.20 45.62
N LEU A 157 6.43 2.33 46.33
CA LEU A 157 5.52 3.39 45.91
C LEU A 157 5.94 3.98 44.55
N PHE A 158 7.23 4.25 44.36
CA PHE A 158 7.76 4.75 43.10
C PHE A 158 7.46 3.79 41.94
N ILE A 159 7.68 2.48 42.12
CA ILE A 159 7.40 1.46 41.10
C ILE A 159 5.91 1.43 40.75
N TYR A 160 5.02 1.45 41.73
CA TYR A 160 3.57 1.47 41.48
C TYR A 160 3.12 2.73 40.73
N VAL A 161 3.63 3.91 41.11
CA VAL A 161 3.26 5.18 40.48
C VAL A 161 3.77 5.25 39.03
N PHE A 162 5.08 5.05 38.82
CA PHE A 162 5.66 5.19 37.49
C PHE A 162 5.29 4.03 36.56
N GLY A 163 5.19 2.80 37.07
CA GLY A 163 4.72 1.66 36.29
C GLY A 163 3.30 1.88 35.75
N ASN A 164 2.41 2.47 36.55
CA ASN A 164 1.06 2.81 36.08
C ASN A 164 1.06 3.97 35.08
N LEU A 165 1.94 4.97 35.26
CA LEU A 165 2.05 6.10 34.34
C LEU A 165 2.58 5.70 32.95
N PHE A 166 3.60 4.84 32.90
CA PHE A 166 4.09 4.26 31.64
C PHE A 166 3.02 3.40 30.97
N TYR A 167 2.31 2.59 31.76
CA TYR A 167 1.19 1.81 31.24
C TYR A 167 0.10 2.70 30.61
N PHE A 168 -0.32 3.75 31.31
CA PHE A 168 -1.34 4.69 30.81
C PHE A 168 -0.91 5.33 29.48
N ARG A 169 0.36 5.76 29.38
CA ARG A 169 0.91 6.32 28.13
C ARG A 169 0.87 5.31 26.99
N ASN A 170 1.32 4.07 27.22
CA ASN A 170 1.30 3.01 26.20
C ASN A 170 -0.12 2.61 25.80
N GLN A 171 -1.06 2.59 26.75
CA GLN A 171 -2.46 2.28 26.47
C GLN A 171 -3.09 3.35 25.56
N VAL A 172 -2.86 4.64 25.85
CA VAL A 172 -3.35 5.74 25.02
C VAL A 172 -2.79 5.63 23.60
N GLU A 173 -1.51 5.28 23.44
CA GLU A 173 -0.90 5.07 22.12
C GLU A 173 -1.51 3.88 21.36
N HIS A 174 -1.71 2.74 22.03
CA HIS A 174 -2.36 1.58 21.42
C HIS A 174 -3.82 1.83 21.06
N GLU A 175 -4.59 2.49 21.94
CA GLU A 175 -5.97 2.87 21.68
C GLU A 175 -6.06 3.85 20.51
N ALA A 176 -5.12 4.79 20.40
CA ALA A 176 -5.02 5.68 19.25
C ALA A 176 -4.80 4.90 17.96
N LYS A 177 -3.81 3.99 17.91
CA LYS A 177 -3.54 3.13 16.73
C LYS A 177 -4.75 2.27 16.33
N VAL A 178 -5.41 1.66 17.31
CA VAL A 178 -6.61 0.83 17.07
C VAL A 178 -7.80 1.67 16.61
N SER A 179 -8.00 2.86 17.20
CA SER A 179 -9.06 3.79 16.79
C SER A 179 -8.84 4.29 15.37
N LEU A 180 -7.59 4.64 15.03
CA LEU A 180 -7.19 4.98 13.67
C LEU A 180 -7.55 3.84 12.70
N ALA A 181 -7.06 2.62 12.94
CA ALA A 181 -7.35 1.46 12.10
C ALA A 181 -8.85 1.18 11.93
N LYS A 182 -9.64 1.29 13.01
CA LYS A 182 -11.10 1.12 12.96
C LYS A 182 -11.78 2.21 12.12
N SER A 183 -11.38 3.46 12.31
CA SER A 183 -11.94 4.60 11.56
C SER A 183 -11.63 4.49 10.06
N PHE A 184 -10.42 4.01 9.70
CA PHE A 184 -10.05 3.74 8.31
C PHE A 184 -10.82 2.58 7.70
N GLY A 185 -10.94 1.44 8.41
CA GLY A 185 -11.70 0.30 7.94
C GLY A 185 -13.17 0.64 7.69
N ALA A 186 -13.78 1.43 8.60
CA ALA A 186 -15.11 1.97 8.40
C ALA A 186 -15.18 2.97 7.22
N GLY A 187 -14.14 3.79 7.07
CA GLY A 187 -13.92 4.72 5.95
C GLY A 187 -13.99 4.07 4.58
N ILE A 188 -13.06 3.14 4.36
CA ILE A 188 -12.93 2.38 3.12
C ILE A 188 -14.22 1.62 2.84
N ALA A 189 -14.79 0.93 3.84
CA ALA A 189 -16.02 0.16 3.64
C ALA A 189 -17.20 1.02 3.16
N HIS A 190 -17.36 2.22 3.71
CA HIS A 190 -18.45 3.12 3.32
C HIS A 190 -18.22 3.74 1.94
N GLU A 191 -17.01 4.22 1.68
CA GLU A 191 -16.66 4.78 0.37
C GLU A 191 -16.65 3.72 -0.74
N MET A 192 -16.42 2.43 -0.42
CA MET A 192 -16.56 1.30 -1.34
C MET A 192 -18.00 0.86 -1.57
N ARG A 193 -18.86 0.96 -0.55
CA ARG A 193 -20.26 0.56 -0.68
C ARG A 193 -21.01 1.41 -1.70
N ASN A 194 -20.67 2.69 -1.81
CA ASN A 194 -21.29 3.62 -2.74
C ASN A 194 -21.10 3.21 -4.23
N PRO A 195 -19.87 3.05 -4.75
CA PRO A 195 -19.65 2.63 -6.13
C PRO A 195 -20.17 1.20 -6.38
N LEU A 196 -20.03 0.28 -5.42
CA LEU A 196 -20.58 -1.08 -5.55
C LEU A 196 -22.11 -1.08 -5.69
N SER A 197 -22.81 -0.26 -4.92
CA SER A 197 -24.27 -0.16 -5.02
C SER A 197 -24.70 0.45 -6.36
N GLY A 198 -23.94 1.44 -6.85
CA GLY A 198 -24.13 2.00 -8.19
C GLY A 198 -23.95 0.94 -9.28
N LEU A 199 -22.88 0.14 -9.19
CA LEU A 199 -22.62 -0.96 -10.11
C LEU A 199 -23.71 -2.02 -10.11
N CYS A 200 -24.20 -2.43 -8.94
CA CYS A 200 -25.33 -3.36 -8.85
C CYS A 200 -26.54 -2.80 -9.59
N THR A 201 -26.84 -1.51 -9.43
CA THR A 201 -27.96 -0.86 -10.13
C THR A 201 -27.74 -0.86 -11.64
N SER A 202 -26.54 -0.54 -12.12
CA SER A 202 -26.22 -0.61 -13.56
C SER A 202 -26.36 -2.02 -14.11
N ILE A 203 -25.92 -3.04 -13.35
CA ILE A 203 -26.07 -4.45 -13.72
C ILE A 203 -27.55 -4.86 -13.74
N ASP A 204 -28.35 -4.44 -12.77
CA ASP A 204 -29.80 -4.72 -12.72
C ASP A 204 -30.51 -4.13 -13.95
N VAL A 205 -30.14 -2.91 -14.36
CA VAL A 205 -30.68 -2.29 -15.60
C VAL A 205 -30.26 -3.09 -16.83
N ILE A 206 -28.99 -3.47 -16.94
CA ILE A 206 -28.51 -4.32 -18.05
C ILE A 206 -29.27 -5.65 -18.09
N GLN A 207 -29.45 -6.32 -16.95
CA GLN A 207 -30.20 -7.57 -16.85
C GLN A 207 -31.68 -7.41 -17.20
N SER A 208 -32.28 -6.25 -16.93
CA SER A 208 -33.68 -5.97 -17.29
C SER A 208 -33.90 -5.80 -18.79
N ILE A 209 -32.86 -5.36 -19.52
CA ILE A 209 -32.87 -5.17 -20.98
C ILE A 209 -32.48 -6.47 -21.70
N LEU A 210 -31.55 -7.24 -21.12
CA LEU A 210 -31.09 -8.49 -21.72
C LEU A 210 -32.19 -9.57 -21.66
N PRO A 211 -32.44 -10.30 -22.76
CA PRO A 211 -33.44 -11.35 -22.79
C PRO A 211 -33.09 -12.53 -21.88
N ASN A 212 -34.12 -13.11 -21.26
CA ASN A 212 -33.95 -14.23 -20.33
C ASN A 212 -33.69 -15.53 -21.10
N MET A 213 -32.44 -16.00 -21.11
CA MET A 213 -32.01 -17.15 -21.94
C MET A 213 -32.66 -18.49 -21.59
N LYS A 214 -33.39 -18.60 -20.47
CA LYS A 214 -34.14 -19.82 -20.11
C LYS A 214 -35.46 -20.01 -20.87
N GLU A 215 -35.96 -18.97 -21.55
CA GLU A 215 -37.20 -19.02 -22.34
C GLU A 215 -36.95 -18.92 -23.86
N ALA A 216 -35.69 -18.69 -24.28
CA ALA A 216 -35.32 -18.44 -25.66
C ALA A 216 -35.12 -19.74 -26.45
N GLY A 217 -36.21 -20.28 -27.01
CA GLY A 217 -36.11 -21.25 -28.09
C GLY A 217 -35.57 -20.58 -29.36
N LYS A 218 -34.36 -20.95 -29.80
CA LYS A 218 -33.75 -20.85 -31.16
C LYS A 218 -34.09 -19.67 -32.11
N GLU A 219 -34.62 -18.55 -31.65
CA GLU A 219 -34.87 -17.36 -32.49
C GLU A 219 -33.79 -16.28 -32.23
N GLN A 220 -33.30 -15.67 -33.31
CA GLN A 220 -32.40 -14.53 -33.24
C GLN A 220 -33.12 -13.36 -32.57
N TYR A 221 -32.62 -12.93 -31.40
CA TYR A 221 -33.14 -11.78 -30.69
C TYR A 221 -32.64 -10.49 -31.35
N VAL A 222 -33.55 -9.62 -31.77
CA VAL A 222 -33.24 -8.30 -32.34
C VAL A 222 -33.51 -7.25 -31.28
N MET A 223 -32.46 -6.65 -30.72
CA MET A 223 -32.59 -5.50 -29.83
C MET A 223 -32.90 -4.23 -30.62
N SER A 224 -33.70 -3.34 -30.04
CA SER A 224 -33.93 -2.02 -30.62
C SER A 224 -32.66 -1.17 -30.55
N VAL A 225 -32.53 -0.18 -31.43
CA VAL A 225 -31.40 0.78 -31.40
C VAL A 225 -31.40 1.57 -30.08
N GLU A 226 -32.58 1.81 -29.50
CA GLU A 226 -32.76 2.49 -28.22
C GLU A 226 -32.21 1.64 -27.06
N ASP A 227 -32.52 0.34 -27.02
CA ASP A 227 -32.00 -0.59 -26.02
C ASP A 227 -30.47 -0.72 -26.10
N VAL A 228 -29.92 -0.79 -27.33
CA VAL A 228 -28.46 -0.83 -27.55
C VAL A 228 -27.79 0.46 -27.09
N THR A 229 -28.44 1.61 -27.30
CA THR A 229 -27.93 2.91 -26.87
C THR A 229 -27.95 3.02 -25.34
N LEU A 230 -29.05 2.62 -24.70
CA LEU A 230 -29.19 2.59 -23.25
C LEU A 230 -28.20 1.61 -22.60
N LEU A 231 -28.00 0.42 -23.16
CA LEU A 231 -26.99 -0.54 -22.69
C LEU A 231 -25.57 0.05 -22.78
N ARG A 232 -25.25 0.80 -23.83
CA ARG A 232 -23.96 1.48 -23.97
C ARG A 232 -23.79 2.59 -22.93
N GLU A 233 -24.82 3.39 -22.70
CA GLU A 233 -24.82 4.47 -21.71
C GLU A 233 -24.64 3.92 -20.29
N VAL A 234 -25.46 2.94 -19.89
CA VAL A 234 -25.40 2.31 -18.56
C VAL A 234 -24.06 1.59 -18.33
N SER A 235 -23.50 0.97 -19.38
CA SER A 235 -22.17 0.33 -19.31
C SER A 235 -21.05 1.36 -19.15
N GLN A 236 -21.14 2.50 -19.84
CA GLN A 236 -20.18 3.59 -19.67
C GLN A 236 -20.28 4.21 -18.27
N ASP A 237 -21.50 4.39 -17.74
CA ASP A 237 -21.73 4.87 -16.39
C ASP A 237 -21.16 3.92 -15.34
N ALA A 238 -21.36 2.61 -15.51
CA ALA A 238 -20.75 1.60 -14.66
C ALA A 238 -19.21 1.70 -14.65
N MET A 239 -18.60 1.90 -15.81
CA MET A 239 -17.15 2.07 -15.93
C MET A 239 -16.66 3.34 -15.21
N ASN A 240 -17.38 4.45 -15.36
CA ASN A 240 -17.07 5.70 -14.67
C ASN A 240 -17.18 5.54 -13.14
N ILE A 241 -18.18 4.78 -12.66
CA ILE A 241 -18.34 4.46 -11.23
C ILE A 241 -17.17 3.61 -10.70
N ILE A 242 -16.70 2.62 -11.47
CA ILE A 242 -15.52 1.80 -11.11
C ILE A 242 -14.29 2.69 -11.01
N GLN A 243 -14.04 3.51 -12.03
CA GLN A 243 -12.87 4.39 -12.06
C GLN A 243 -12.89 5.36 -10.87
N SER A 244 -14.03 6.01 -10.61
CA SER A 244 -14.18 6.92 -9.48
C SER A 244 -14.05 6.20 -8.11
N GLY A 245 -14.51 4.95 -8.03
CA GLY A 245 -14.31 4.09 -6.86
C GLY A 245 -12.84 3.79 -6.61
N ASN A 246 -12.11 3.38 -7.64
CA ASN A 246 -10.66 3.11 -7.57
C ASN A 246 -9.87 4.36 -7.19
N GLU A 247 -10.18 5.52 -7.79
CA GLU A 247 -9.54 6.79 -7.42
C GLU A 247 -9.78 7.15 -5.94
N THR A 248 -10.95 6.82 -5.40
CA THR A 248 -11.27 7.01 -3.98
C THR A 248 -10.48 6.05 -3.09
N ILE A 249 -10.28 4.80 -3.53
CA ILE A 249 -9.40 3.85 -2.82
C ILE A 249 -7.97 4.36 -2.81
N ASP A 250 -7.45 4.80 -3.95
CA ASP A 250 -6.07 5.30 -4.07
C ASP A 250 -5.84 6.54 -3.20
N LEU A 251 -6.81 7.46 -3.17
CA LEU A 251 -6.85 8.58 -2.24
C LEU A 251 -6.78 8.13 -0.77
N LEU A 252 -7.62 7.17 -0.38
CA LEU A 252 -7.67 6.66 1.00
C LEU A 252 -6.38 5.92 1.36
N LEU A 253 -5.86 5.05 0.49
CA LEU A 253 -4.61 4.32 0.71
C LEU A 253 -3.41 5.26 0.79
N THR A 254 -3.39 6.33 0.00
CA THR A 254 -2.34 7.35 0.08
C THR A 254 -2.43 8.16 1.39
N SER A 255 -3.65 8.36 1.93
CA SER A 255 -3.84 9.05 3.20
C SER A 255 -3.46 8.23 4.45
N ILE A 256 -3.46 6.89 4.33
CA ILE A 256 -3.22 5.93 5.43
C ILE A 256 -1.73 5.77 5.74
N ASP A 257 -0.89 5.86 4.73
CA ASP A 257 0.52 5.55 4.87
C ASP A 257 1.29 6.87 5.01
N GLU A 258 1.70 7.18 6.25
CA GLU A 258 2.35 8.45 6.62
C GLU A 258 3.61 8.74 5.78
N ASN A 259 4.19 7.71 5.14
CA ASN A 259 5.39 7.79 4.30
C ASN A 259 5.10 7.72 2.79
N ARG A 260 3.83 7.65 2.36
CA ARG A 260 3.47 7.24 0.99
C ARG A 260 3.26 8.35 -0.03
N VAL A 261 3.38 9.62 0.37
CA VAL A 261 3.61 10.66 -0.65
C VAL A 261 5.09 10.60 -1.05
N SER A 262 5.47 9.45 -1.64
CA SER A 262 6.81 9.23 -2.16
C SER A 262 7.04 10.25 -3.25
N ARG A 263 8.14 11.00 -3.11
CA ARG A 263 8.54 11.98 -4.12
C ARG A 263 9.12 11.28 -5.36
N SER A 264 9.37 9.97 -5.34
CA SER A 264 10.11 9.22 -6.38
C SER A 264 9.57 9.37 -7.80
N SER A 265 8.27 9.66 -7.95
CA SER A 265 7.58 9.87 -9.23
C SER A 265 7.48 11.34 -9.66
N PHE A 266 8.06 12.28 -8.90
CA PHE A 266 7.88 13.70 -9.16
C PHE A 266 8.55 14.14 -10.46
N LYS A 267 7.78 14.87 -11.27
CA LYS A 267 8.20 15.49 -12.52
C LYS A 267 7.74 16.93 -12.55
N LYS A 268 8.24 17.69 -13.51
CA LYS A 268 7.77 19.04 -13.81
C LYS A 268 6.49 18.94 -14.60
N TYR A 269 5.45 19.62 -14.13
CA TYR A 269 4.17 19.69 -14.80
C TYR A 269 3.72 21.14 -14.92
N SER A 270 3.02 21.45 -16.02
CA SER A 270 2.27 22.70 -16.15
C SER A 270 1.07 22.66 -15.21
N VAL A 271 0.97 23.62 -14.27
CA VAL A 271 -0.18 23.70 -13.38
C VAL A 271 -1.48 23.92 -14.15
N HIS A 272 -1.42 24.71 -15.23
CA HIS A 272 -2.57 24.97 -16.09
C HIS A 272 -3.18 23.67 -16.62
N SER A 273 -2.36 22.83 -17.26
CA SER A 273 -2.81 21.56 -17.83
C SER A 273 -3.35 20.60 -16.77
N VAL A 274 -2.69 20.50 -15.61
CA VAL A 274 -3.13 19.58 -14.55
C VAL A 274 -4.47 20.01 -13.95
N VAL A 275 -4.66 21.32 -13.70
CA VAL A 275 -5.91 21.86 -13.18
C VAL A 275 -7.04 21.76 -14.20
N GLU A 276 -6.76 22.06 -15.47
CA GLU A 276 -7.73 21.89 -16.54
C GLU A 276 -8.19 20.43 -16.62
N GLN A 277 -7.26 19.48 -16.72
CA GLN A 277 -7.57 18.05 -16.69
C GLN A 277 -8.39 17.68 -15.44
N ALA A 278 -8.04 18.20 -14.25
CA ALA A 278 -8.81 17.94 -13.04
C ALA A 278 -10.26 18.44 -13.13
N ILE A 279 -10.50 19.59 -13.78
CA ILE A 279 -11.87 20.09 -14.00
C ILE A 279 -12.60 19.20 -15.01
N GLU A 280 -11.91 18.66 -16.02
CA GLU A 280 -12.53 17.77 -17.02
C GLU A 280 -12.87 16.38 -16.48
N SER A 281 -11.98 15.79 -15.69
CA SER A 281 -12.11 14.41 -15.19
C SER A 281 -12.81 14.30 -13.84
N PHE A 282 -13.20 15.40 -13.20
CA PHE A 282 -13.94 15.35 -11.94
C PHE A 282 -15.35 14.72 -12.13
N SER A 283 -15.74 13.82 -11.23
CA SER A 283 -17.06 13.17 -11.25
C SER A 283 -18.18 14.11 -10.78
N TYR A 284 -18.78 14.85 -11.71
CA TYR A 284 -19.93 15.71 -11.43
C TYR A 284 -21.23 14.91 -11.26
N LYS A 285 -22.09 15.33 -10.32
CA LYS A 285 -23.44 14.75 -10.17
C LYS A 285 -24.40 15.16 -11.29
N ARG A 286 -24.19 16.36 -11.86
CA ARG A 286 -24.94 16.88 -12.99
C ARG A 286 -23.95 17.42 -14.01
N ALA A 287 -24.16 17.14 -15.29
CA ALA A 287 -23.30 17.68 -16.36
C ALA A 287 -23.24 19.22 -16.35
N THR A 288 -24.29 19.89 -15.88
CA THR A 288 -24.33 21.35 -15.76
C THR A 288 -23.46 21.90 -14.62
N ASP A 289 -23.14 21.09 -13.61
CA ASP A 289 -22.30 21.53 -12.49
C ASP A 289 -20.85 21.81 -12.93
N ARG A 290 -20.40 21.22 -14.05
CA ARG A 290 -19.08 21.55 -14.64
C ARG A 290 -18.96 23.03 -14.98
N PHE A 291 -20.04 23.66 -15.48
CA PHE A 291 -20.05 25.07 -15.85
C PHE A 291 -20.03 26.02 -14.63
N ALA A 292 -20.23 25.50 -13.41
CA ALA A 292 -20.06 26.27 -12.19
C ALA A 292 -18.58 26.57 -11.89
N ILE A 293 -17.64 25.82 -12.47
CA ILE A 293 -16.20 26.04 -12.28
C ILE A 293 -15.67 26.93 -13.40
N SER A 294 -15.09 28.07 -13.01
CA SER A 294 -14.37 28.97 -13.92
C SER A 294 -12.87 28.88 -13.67
N LEU A 295 -12.10 28.89 -14.74
CA LEU A 295 -10.64 28.86 -14.72
C LEU A 295 -10.09 30.20 -15.26
N ASP A 296 -9.43 30.96 -14.41
CA ASP A 296 -8.70 32.18 -14.77
C ASP A 296 -7.20 31.87 -14.85
N ALA A 297 -6.74 31.60 -16.07
CA ALA A 297 -5.35 31.24 -16.39
C ALA A 297 -4.49 32.46 -16.77
N ARG A 298 -4.68 33.61 -16.12
CA ARG A 298 -3.86 34.82 -16.38
C ARG A 298 -2.35 34.62 -16.22
N SER A 299 -1.93 33.63 -15.44
CA SER A 299 -0.52 33.34 -15.19
C SER A 299 -0.28 31.84 -15.24
N GLU A 300 0.61 31.39 -16.12
CA GLU A 300 1.04 30.00 -16.20
C GLU A 300 2.35 29.80 -15.42
N PHE A 301 2.46 28.68 -14.73
CA PHE A 301 3.70 28.28 -14.08
C PHE A 301 3.82 26.76 -14.00
N GLU A 302 5.05 26.30 -13.86
CA GLU A 302 5.38 24.90 -13.63
C GLU A 302 5.62 24.61 -12.15
N PHE A 303 5.35 23.38 -11.74
CA PHE A 303 5.71 22.89 -10.41
C PHE A 303 6.40 21.52 -10.52
N LEU A 304 7.25 21.21 -9.54
CA LEU A 304 7.83 19.88 -9.38
C LEU A 304 6.95 19.08 -8.41
N GLY A 305 6.32 18.02 -8.90
CA GLY A 305 5.37 17.24 -8.12
C GLY A 305 4.77 16.09 -8.91
N SER A 306 3.56 15.67 -8.54
CA SER A 306 2.79 14.66 -9.26
C SER A 306 1.48 15.28 -9.75
N ASP A 307 1.15 15.05 -11.02
CA ASP A 307 -0.13 15.48 -11.60
C ASP A 307 -1.30 14.78 -10.92
N THR A 308 -1.21 13.46 -10.68
CA THR A 308 -2.22 12.66 -9.98
C THR A 308 -2.53 13.23 -8.59
N LEU A 309 -1.48 13.49 -7.79
CA LEU A 309 -1.66 14.03 -6.44
C LEU A 309 -2.28 15.42 -6.46
N LEU A 310 -1.89 16.27 -7.42
CA LEU A 310 -2.50 17.60 -7.54
C LEU A 310 -3.96 17.53 -7.99
N LYS A 311 -4.31 16.68 -8.97
CA LYS A 311 -5.72 16.41 -9.39
C LYS A 311 -6.57 16.02 -8.17
N TYR A 312 -6.04 15.13 -7.33
CA TYR A 312 -6.66 14.71 -6.09
C TYR A 312 -6.84 15.81 -5.05
N VAL A 313 -5.90 16.75 -4.94
CA VAL A 313 -6.11 17.96 -4.13
C VAL A 313 -7.27 18.76 -4.69
N MET A 314 -7.32 18.99 -6.01
CA MET A 314 -8.40 19.74 -6.66
C MET A 314 -9.77 19.06 -6.46
N TYR A 315 -9.84 17.73 -6.63
CA TYR A 315 -11.07 16.96 -6.41
C TYR A 315 -11.61 17.12 -4.99
N ASN A 316 -10.73 17.10 -3.99
CA ASN A 316 -11.14 17.30 -2.60
C ASN A 316 -11.71 18.70 -2.37
N LEU A 317 -11.09 19.73 -2.96
CA LEU A 317 -11.59 21.10 -2.87
C LEU A 317 -12.94 21.26 -3.60
N PHE A 318 -13.08 20.72 -4.82
CA PHE A 318 -14.33 20.76 -5.57
C PHE A 318 -15.45 19.99 -4.86
N LYS A 319 -15.18 18.77 -4.37
CA LYS A 319 -16.13 17.96 -3.60
C LYS A 319 -16.64 18.73 -2.37
N ASN A 320 -15.75 19.38 -1.62
CA ASN A 320 -16.13 20.18 -0.46
C ASN A 320 -16.97 21.40 -0.86
N ALA A 321 -16.58 22.12 -1.90
CA ALA A 321 -17.31 23.29 -2.39
C ALA A 321 -18.74 22.92 -2.82
N PHE A 322 -18.91 21.89 -3.67
CA PHE A 322 -20.23 21.41 -4.09
C PHE A 322 -21.08 20.87 -2.93
N HIS A 323 -20.46 20.23 -1.95
CA HIS A 323 -21.17 19.71 -0.76
C HIS A 323 -21.76 20.85 0.10
N HIS A 324 -21.08 22.00 0.16
CA HIS A 324 -21.48 23.16 0.94
C HIS A 324 -22.14 24.28 0.11
N ARG A 325 -22.66 23.94 -1.07
CA ARG A 325 -23.43 24.84 -1.95
C ARG A 325 -24.68 25.39 -1.24
N LYS A 326 -24.94 26.69 -1.41
CA LYS A 326 -26.04 27.43 -0.74
C LYS A 326 -27.14 27.90 -1.70
N SER A 327 -26.79 28.26 -2.94
CA SER A 327 -27.68 28.87 -3.94
C SER A 327 -27.67 28.08 -5.27
N GLU A 328 -28.64 28.35 -6.14
CA GLU A 328 -28.59 27.87 -7.53
C GLU A 328 -27.51 28.57 -8.35
N ASP A 329 -27.21 29.85 -8.07
CA ASP A 329 -26.10 30.62 -8.65
C ASP A 329 -24.77 30.33 -7.94
N PHE A 330 -24.42 29.04 -7.87
CA PHE A 330 -23.18 28.59 -7.24
C PHE A 330 -22.05 28.61 -8.26
N HIS A 331 -20.91 29.16 -7.86
CA HIS A 331 -19.72 29.20 -8.68
C HIS A 331 -18.47 28.90 -7.86
N ILE A 332 -17.51 28.27 -8.53
CA ILE A 332 -16.15 28.05 -8.05
C ILE A 332 -15.23 28.80 -9.02
N HIS A 333 -14.42 29.70 -8.50
CA HIS A 333 -13.43 30.44 -9.25
C HIS A 333 -12.03 29.93 -8.92
N VAL A 334 -11.37 29.34 -9.91
CA VAL A 334 -9.99 28.88 -9.83
C VAL A 334 -9.10 29.88 -10.56
N SER A 335 -8.19 30.53 -9.84
CA SER A 335 -7.25 31.49 -10.43
C SER A 335 -5.81 31.07 -10.18
N MET A 336 -4.94 31.34 -11.15
CA MET A 336 -3.52 31.04 -11.10
C MET A 336 -2.71 32.34 -11.05
N VAL A 337 -1.88 32.47 -10.02
CA VAL A 337 -1.05 33.65 -9.79
C VAL A 337 0.41 33.23 -9.77
N SER A 338 1.20 33.79 -10.67
CA SER A 338 2.66 33.62 -10.70
C SER A 338 3.31 34.95 -10.33
N SER A 339 4.24 34.93 -9.39
CA SER A 339 4.96 36.12 -8.92
C SER A 339 6.45 35.82 -8.75
N GLU A 340 7.28 36.85 -8.57
CA GLU A 340 8.72 36.68 -8.34
C GLU A 340 9.08 35.93 -7.04
N ARG A 341 8.11 35.72 -6.13
CA ARG A 341 8.38 35.11 -4.82
C ARG A 341 7.65 33.79 -4.61
N PHE A 342 6.50 33.61 -5.23
CA PHE A 342 5.67 32.42 -5.04
C PHE A 342 4.73 32.22 -6.22
N ASN A 343 4.39 30.96 -6.46
CA ASN A 343 3.33 30.58 -7.37
C ASN A 343 2.12 30.09 -6.57
N GLN A 344 0.92 30.41 -7.01
CA GLN A 344 -0.30 30.10 -6.27
C GLN A 344 -1.44 29.63 -7.18
N ILE A 345 -2.22 28.70 -6.65
CA ILE A 345 -3.58 28.38 -7.13
C ILE A 345 -4.54 28.84 -6.05
N VAL A 346 -5.50 29.66 -6.41
CA VAL A 346 -6.54 30.14 -5.49
C VAL A 346 -7.89 29.60 -5.95
N VAL A 347 -8.52 28.79 -5.10
CA VAL A 347 -9.84 28.20 -5.34
C VAL A 347 -10.83 28.88 -4.41
N THR A 348 -11.77 29.63 -4.98
CA THR A 348 -12.78 30.39 -4.22
C THR A 348 -14.17 29.89 -4.56
N ASP A 349 -14.97 29.53 -3.58
CA ASP A 349 -16.39 29.19 -3.72
C ASP A 349 -17.27 30.25 -3.06
N ASN A 350 -18.49 30.45 -3.58
CA ASN A 350 -19.52 31.29 -2.97
C ASN A 350 -20.54 30.47 -2.14
N GLY A 351 -20.07 29.41 -1.48
CA GLY A 351 -20.90 28.49 -0.72
C GLY A 351 -21.32 28.99 0.66
N ALA A 352 -21.54 28.04 1.58
CA ALA A 352 -21.98 28.35 2.94
C ALA A 352 -20.91 29.02 3.82
N GLY A 353 -19.64 29.02 3.41
CA GLY A 353 -18.52 29.48 4.22
C GLY A 353 -18.25 28.62 5.46
N ILE A 354 -17.13 28.89 6.13
CA ILE A 354 -16.62 28.14 7.29
C ILE A 354 -16.58 29.09 8.49
N ALA A 355 -17.08 28.61 9.63
CA ALA A 355 -17.08 29.39 10.86
C ALA A 355 -15.65 29.56 11.44
N PRO A 356 -15.30 30.70 12.07
CA PRO A 356 -13.93 30.97 12.53
C PRO A 356 -13.38 29.98 13.57
N ASP A 357 -14.26 29.40 14.39
CA ASP A 357 -13.95 28.36 15.37
C ASP A 357 -13.61 27.01 14.71
N VAL A 358 -14.28 26.71 13.60
CA VAL A 358 -14.06 25.51 12.78
C VAL A 358 -12.79 25.63 11.95
N LEU A 359 -12.52 26.81 11.38
CA LEU A 359 -11.40 27.10 10.46
C LEU A 359 -10.04 26.64 11.00
N ARG A 360 -9.83 26.71 12.33
CA ARG A 360 -8.58 26.31 12.99
C ARG A 360 -8.31 24.80 12.93
N ASN A 361 -9.35 24.00 12.78
CA ASN A 361 -9.30 22.55 12.91
C ASN A 361 -9.54 21.81 11.58
N ILE A 362 -9.90 22.50 10.50
CA ILE A 362 -10.25 21.85 9.21
C ILE A 362 -9.13 20.99 8.59
N PHE A 363 -7.87 21.25 8.96
CA PHE A 363 -6.71 20.49 8.52
C PHE A 363 -6.23 19.44 9.54
N GLN A 364 -6.96 19.26 10.65
CA GLN A 364 -6.67 18.19 11.61
C GLN A 364 -7.23 16.87 11.09
N ASP A 365 -6.44 15.81 11.22
CA ASP A 365 -6.86 14.46 10.83
C ASP A 365 -8.17 14.10 11.56
N PHE A 366 -9.14 13.54 10.82
CA PHE A 366 -10.45 13.08 11.30
C PHE A 366 -11.41 14.16 11.81
N TYR A 367 -11.08 15.44 11.63
CA TYR A 367 -11.99 16.52 12.03
C TYR A 367 -13.13 16.69 11.02
N THR A 368 -14.39 16.70 11.50
CA THR A 368 -15.59 16.86 10.67
C THR A 368 -16.66 17.70 11.37
N THR A 369 -17.37 18.52 10.60
CA THR A 369 -18.52 19.30 11.09
C THR A 369 -19.84 18.68 10.62
N GLY A 370 -20.28 17.64 11.32
CA GLY A 370 -21.71 17.44 11.62
C GLY A 370 -22.68 16.93 10.55
N LYS A 371 -22.26 16.26 9.46
CA LYS A 371 -23.20 15.45 8.63
C LYS A 371 -22.58 14.12 8.20
N SER A 372 -23.38 13.06 8.33
CA SER A 372 -23.03 11.66 8.11
C SER A 372 -22.53 11.41 6.69
N GLY A 373 -21.29 10.90 6.55
CA GLY A 373 -20.74 10.40 5.30
C GLY A 373 -19.30 10.84 4.98
N SER A 374 -18.75 11.85 5.67
CA SER A 374 -17.35 12.30 5.49
C SER A 374 -16.49 11.95 6.70
N TYR A 375 -15.27 11.46 6.44
CA TYR A 375 -14.32 10.99 7.48
C TYR A 375 -13.31 12.05 7.92
N GLY A 376 -13.30 13.23 7.30
CA GLY A 376 -12.40 14.32 7.68
C GLY A 376 -10.94 14.12 7.24
N LEU A 377 -10.70 13.32 6.20
CA LEU A 377 -9.35 13.01 5.70
C LEU A 377 -8.92 13.85 4.49
N GLY A 378 -9.87 14.45 3.76
CA GLY A 378 -9.60 15.15 2.50
C GLY A 378 -8.70 16.38 2.65
N LEU A 379 -9.06 17.34 3.51
CA LEU A 379 -8.26 18.56 3.71
C LEU A 379 -6.89 18.27 4.37
N PRO A 380 -6.78 17.40 5.39
CA PRO A 380 -5.47 16.97 5.89
C PRO A 380 -4.60 16.32 4.82
N PHE A 381 -5.17 15.49 3.95
CA PHE A 381 -4.48 14.95 2.77
C PHE A 381 -3.97 16.07 1.85
N CYS A 382 -4.80 17.06 1.52
CA CYS A 382 -4.37 18.21 0.73
C CYS A 382 -3.16 18.91 1.34
N LYS A 383 -3.13 19.06 2.67
CA LYS A 383 -2.01 19.66 3.39
C LYS A 383 -0.74 18.81 3.34
N LYS A 384 -0.86 17.48 3.43
CA LYS A 384 0.28 16.56 3.28
C LYS A 384 0.86 16.62 1.86
N VAL A 385 0.02 16.62 0.84
CA VAL A 385 0.45 16.76 -0.57
C VAL A 385 1.13 18.10 -0.83
N MET A 386 0.55 19.22 -0.38
CA MET A 386 1.18 20.52 -0.60
C MET A 386 2.53 20.64 0.09
N ARG A 387 2.69 20.07 1.29
CA ARG A 387 3.99 20.00 1.97
C ARG A 387 4.99 19.12 1.23
N SER A 388 4.55 18.01 0.61
CA SER A 388 5.47 17.15 -0.14
C SER A 388 6.03 17.86 -1.38
N PHE A 389 5.25 18.74 -2.02
CA PHE A 389 5.67 19.65 -3.09
C PHE A 389 6.57 20.81 -2.62
N GLY A 390 6.86 20.92 -1.32
CA GLY A 390 7.61 22.04 -0.74
C GLY A 390 6.78 23.31 -0.57
N GLY A 391 5.46 23.20 -0.67
CA GLY A 391 4.49 24.28 -0.60
C GLY A 391 3.62 24.25 0.66
N ASN A 392 2.52 24.99 0.63
CA ASN A 392 1.52 25.02 1.71
C ASN A 392 0.10 25.19 1.18
N ILE A 393 -0.91 24.84 1.99
CA ILE A 393 -2.31 25.16 1.75
C ILE A 393 -2.86 25.96 2.93
N GLU A 394 -3.57 27.03 2.62
CA GLU A 394 -4.23 27.88 3.60
C GLU A 394 -5.70 28.08 3.21
N CYS A 395 -6.54 28.36 4.20
CA CYS A 395 -7.96 28.61 3.99
C CYS A 395 -8.35 29.92 4.66
N GLN A 396 -9.05 30.76 3.92
CA GLN A 396 -9.75 31.94 4.42
C GLN A 396 -11.23 31.75 4.08
N SER A 397 -12.12 32.17 4.97
CA SER A 397 -13.54 32.01 4.72
C SER A 397 -14.35 32.98 5.56
N GLN A 398 -15.49 33.39 5.02
CA GLN A 398 -16.50 34.18 5.72
C GLN A 398 -17.79 33.35 5.79
N LEU A 399 -18.22 33.04 7.02
CA LEU A 399 -19.43 32.25 7.26
C LEU A 399 -20.64 32.89 6.59
N GLY A 400 -21.30 32.11 5.74
CA GLY A 400 -22.50 32.50 4.99
C GLY A 400 -22.24 33.11 3.62
N GLU A 401 -20.98 33.37 3.24
CA GLU A 401 -20.63 34.06 1.99
C GLU A 401 -19.70 33.25 1.07
N TRP A 402 -18.48 32.91 1.51
CA TRP A 402 -17.48 32.29 0.64
C TRP A 402 -16.42 31.51 1.41
N SER A 403 -15.75 30.58 0.74
CA SER A 403 -14.52 29.94 1.21
C SER A 403 -13.44 30.02 0.14
N GLN A 404 -12.21 30.28 0.54
CA GLN A 404 -11.06 30.44 -0.35
C GLN A 404 -9.92 29.56 0.15
N PHE A 405 -9.45 28.67 -0.70
CA PHE A 405 -8.27 27.86 -0.47
C PHE A 405 -7.11 28.36 -1.34
N THR A 406 -5.98 28.65 -0.71
CA THR A 406 -4.78 29.14 -1.39
C THR A 406 -3.69 28.07 -1.30
N LEU A 407 -3.37 27.46 -2.44
CA LEU A 407 -2.28 26.50 -2.62
C LEU A 407 -1.04 27.29 -3.04
N THR A 408 0.02 27.27 -2.23
CA THR A 408 1.29 27.95 -2.54
C THR A 408 2.34 26.93 -2.95
N PHE A 409 3.03 27.19 -4.05
CA PHE A 409 4.10 26.38 -4.61
C PHE A 409 5.41 27.17 -4.58
N PRO A 410 6.54 26.50 -4.26
CA PRO A 410 7.85 27.11 -4.38
C PRO A 410 8.21 27.33 -5.86
N LEU A 411 9.04 28.34 -6.13
CA LEU A 411 9.58 28.56 -7.48
C LEU A 411 10.43 27.37 -7.91
N THR A 412 10.41 27.03 -9.19
CA THR A 412 11.20 25.91 -9.76
C THR A 412 12.72 26.10 -9.61
N THR A 413 13.16 27.34 -9.36
CA THR A 413 14.54 27.75 -9.10
C THR A 413 14.87 27.90 -7.62
N SER A 414 13.91 27.67 -6.70
CA SER A 414 14.15 27.81 -5.26
C SER A 414 15.09 26.73 -4.70
N ASP A 415 15.72 27.04 -3.56
CA ASP A 415 16.55 26.09 -2.82
C ASP A 415 15.74 24.86 -2.38
N THR A 416 14.48 25.05 -1.95
CA THR A 416 13.59 23.95 -1.57
C THR A 416 13.35 22.96 -2.70
N VAL A 417 13.09 23.44 -3.92
CA VAL A 417 12.93 22.56 -5.10
C VAL A 417 14.25 21.90 -5.47
N THR A 418 15.38 22.59 -5.29
CA THR A 418 16.71 22.04 -5.54
C THR A 418 17.05 20.92 -4.55
N GLU A 419 16.74 21.07 -3.27
CA GLU A 419 16.86 20.02 -2.25
C GLU A 419 16.00 18.80 -2.59
N ILE A 420 14.73 19.02 -2.96
CA ILE A 420 13.83 17.94 -3.40
C ILE A 420 14.43 17.20 -4.60
N LYS A 421 14.92 17.90 -5.62
CA LYS A 421 15.56 17.28 -6.78
C LYS A 421 16.80 16.48 -6.40
N ASN A 422 17.65 17.00 -5.52
CA ASN A 422 18.85 16.31 -5.08
C ASN A 422 18.52 15.00 -4.35
N ASP A 423 17.53 15.02 -3.45
CA ASP A 423 17.08 13.81 -2.76
C ASP A 423 16.43 12.80 -3.71
N LEU A 424 15.72 13.29 -4.73
CA LEU A 424 15.19 12.43 -5.78
C LEU A 424 16.28 11.80 -6.63
N THR A 425 17.27 12.59 -7.03
CA THR A 425 18.36 12.14 -7.90
C THR A 425 19.12 10.99 -7.25
N LYS A 426 19.33 11.03 -5.94
CA LYS A 426 20.00 9.94 -5.20
C LYS A 426 19.28 8.60 -5.27
N LEU A 427 17.98 8.60 -5.54
CA LEU A 427 17.17 7.38 -5.68
C LEU A 427 17.16 6.84 -7.12
N LYS A 428 17.76 7.55 -8.08
CA LYS A 428 17.70 7.21 -9.50
C LYS A 428 18.81 6.25 -9.90
N THR A 429 18.48 5.35 -10.83
CA THR A 429 19.42 4.40 -11.42
C THR A 429 19.62 4.71 -12.90
N ILE A 430 20.88 4.83 -13.33
CA ILE A 430 21.24 5.15 -14.71
C ILE A 430 22.18 4.08 -15.27
N LEU A 431 21.81 3.48 -16.40
CA LEU A 431 22.66 2.59 -17.17
C LEU A 431 23.34 3.36 -18.31
N THR A 432 24.64 3.23 -18.48
CA THR A 432 25.36 3.72 -19.66
C THR A 432 26.04 2.57 -20.37
N VAL A 433 25.67 2.35 -21.63
CA VAL A 433 26.27 1.36 -22.52
C VAL A 433 27.32 2.05 -23.37
N THR A 434 28.59 1.89 -23.01
CA THR A 434 29.72 2.49 -23.74
C THR A 434 31.02 1.73 -23.49
N SER A 435 31.92 1.79 -24.45
CA SER A 435 33.30 1.34 -24.39
C SER A 435 34.31 2.50 -24.44
N GLN A 436 33.84 3.75 -24.55
CA GLN A 436 34.69 4.94 -24.62
C GLN A 436 35.07 5.45 -23.23
N ASP A 437 36.36 5.50 -22.93
CA ASP A 437 36.90 5.97 -21.63
C ASP A 437 36.44 7.39 -21.25
N ILE A 438 36.26 8.27 -22.24
CA ILE A 438 35.83 9.66 -22.04
C ILE A 438 34.41 9.70 -21.44
N LEU A 439 33.49 8.89 -21.98
CA LEU A 439 32.12 8.78 -21.47
C LEU A 439 32.10 8.09 -20.11
N VAL A 440 32.89 7.03 -19.93
CA VAL A 440 33.01 6.32 -18.65
C VAL A 440 33.44 7.27 -17.53
N SER A 441 34.50 8.07 -17.76
CA SER A 441 34.98 9.06 -16.79
C SER A 441 33.91 10.11 -16.49
N LYS A 442 33.26 10.65 -17.54
CA LYS A 442 32.25 11.69 -17.38
C LYS A 442 31.02 11.22 -16.60
N VAL A 443 30.49 10.03 -16.90
CA VAL A 443 29.36 9.44 -16.17
C VAL A 443 29.74 9.17 -14.72
N THR A 444 30.94 8.64 -14.47
CA THR A 444 31.41 8.35 -13.11
C THR A 444 31.53 9.62 -12.27
N ASP A 445 32.08 10.70 -12.84
CA ASP A 445 32.23 11.97 -12.14
C ASP A 445 30.88 12.63 -11.85
N ILE A 446 29.96 12.63 -12.82
CA ILE A 446 28.64 13.24 -12.62
C ILE A 446 27.75 12.41 -11.67
N SER A 447 27.88 11.08 -11.70
CA SER A 447 27.24 10.17 -10.75
C SER A 447 27.65 10.49 -9.32
N ARG A 448 28.96 10.63 -9.05
CA ARG A 448 29.45 11.03 -7.72
C ARG A 448 29.00 12.43 -7.31
N PHE A 449 28.94 13.37 -8.25
CA PHE A 449 28.52 14.73 -7.99
C PHE A 449 27.03 14.85 -7.67
N MET A 450 26.18 14.13 -8.41
CA MET A 450 24.72 14.17 -8.27
C MET A 450 24.16 13.12 -7.28
N GLY A 451 24.93 12.08 -6.99
CA GLY A 451 24.63 11.03 -6.01
C GLY A 451 23.71 9.90 -6.47
N PHE A 452 23.43 9.77 -7.77
CA PHE A 452 22.62 8.69 -8.33
C PHE A 452 23.42 7.39 -8.50
N ASP A 453 22.74 6.24 -8.59
CA ASP A 453 23.42 4.97 -8.85
C ASP A 453 23.66 4.80 -10.35
N SER A 454 24.91 4.52 -10.74
CA SER A 454 25.33 4.47 -12.13
C SER A 454 25.96 3.12 -12.44
N THR A 455 25.37 2.40 -13.38
CA THR A 455 25.93 1.17 -13.94
C THR A 455 26.50 1.47 -15.32
N ILE A 456 27.76 1.09 -15.56
CA ILE A 456 28.43 1.28 -16.86
C ILE A 456 28.83 -0.09 -17.38
N LEU A 457 28.38 -0.44 -18.58
CA LEU A 457 28.62 -1.75 -19.19
C LEU A 457 28.98 -1.59 -20.66
N ASP A 458 29.76 -2.54 -21.18
CA ASP A 458 29.95 -2.66 -22.63
C ASP A 458 28.76 -3.39 -23.29
N ALA A 459 28.62 -3.24 -24.60
CA ALA A 459 27.51 -3.84 -25.35
C ALA A 459 27.43 -5.37 -25.20
N ASN A 460 28.57 -6.06 -25.11
CA ASN A 460 28.61 -7.52 -24.96
C ASN A 460 28.19 -7.98 -23.57
N GLN A 461 28.47 -7.18 -22.54
CA GLN A 461 28.02 -7.42 -21.17
C GLN A 461 26.51 -7.21 -21.05
N VAL A 462 25.99 -6.16 -21.67
CA VAL A 462 24.54 -5.89 -21.72
C VAL A 462 23.79 -7.03 -22.41
N LEU A 463 24.29 -7.50 -23.55
CA LEU A 463 23.68 -8.61 -24.29
C LEU A 463 23.72 -9.97 -23.58
N LYS A 464 24.45 -10.09 -22.46
CA LYS A 464 24.45 -11.28 -21.59
C LYS A 464 23.45 -11.17 -20.43
N LYS A 465 22.93 -9.97 -20.17
CA LYS A 465 21.90 -9.74 -19.15
C LYS A 465 20.53 -10.16 -19.67
N LYS A 466 19.64 -10.49 -18.73
CA LYS A 466 18.24 -10.81 -19.02
C LYS A 466 17.37 -9.56 -18.94
N GLU A 467 16.24 -9.59 -19.62
CA GLU A 467 15.31 -8.44 -19.79
C GLU A 467 14.83 -7.83 -18.45
N TYR A 468 14.60 -8.65 -17.42
CA TYR A 468 14.16 -8.17 -16.10
C TYR A 468 15.27 -7.47 -15.30
N GLU A 469 16.54 -7.55 -15.72
CA GLU A 469 17.64 -6.84 -15.05
C GLU A 469 17.76 -5.37 -15.48
N PHE A 470 16.84 -4.89 -16.33
CA PHE A 470 16.83 -3.53 -16.87
C PHE A 470 15.83 -2.60 -16.16
N GLU A 471 15.82 -2.62 -14.82
CA GLU A 471 15.11 -1.66 -13.98
C GLU A 471 15.96 -0.39 -13.78
N PHE A 472 16.02 0.45 -14.81
CA PHE A 472 16.71 1.75 -14.77
C PHE A 472 15.72 2.90 -14.99
N ASP A 473 16.00 4.08 -14.44
CA ASP A 473 15.22 5.28 -14.77
C ASP A 473 15.64 5.87 -16.14
N LEU A 474 16.92 5.74 -16.48
CA LEU A 474 17.52 6.30 -17.70
C LEU A 474 18.60 5.38 -18.25
N ILE A 475 18.60 5.17 -19.57
CA ILE A 475 19.59 4.34 -20.27
C ILE A 475 20.23 5.18 -21.37
N PHE A 476 21.55 5.36 -21.30
CA PHE A 476 22.36 5.95 -22.38
C PHE A 476 23.01 4.84 -23.20
N ILE A 477 22.89 4.92 -24.52
CA ILE A 477 23.51 4.00 -25.46
C ILE A 477 24.44 4.79 -26.38
N ASP A 478 25.73 4.54 -26.26
CA ASP A 478 26.73 5.08 -27.16
C ASP A 478 26.78 4.25 -28.44
N LEU A 479 26.32 4.85 -29.55
CA LEU A 479 26.27 4.18 -30.85
C LEU A 479 27.65 3.87 -31.43
N GLU A 480 28.66 4.67 -31.11
CA GLU A 480 30.03 4.47 -31.61
C GLU A 480 30.71 3.28 -30.91
N SER A 481 30.19 2.87 -29.75
CA SER A 481 30.64 1.68 -29.01
C SER A 481 29.99 0.38 -29.48
N LEU A 482 29.05 0.43 -30.42
CA LEU A 482 28.36 -0.75 -30.96
C LEU A 482 29.06 -1.25 -32.22
N ASP A 483 29.24 -2.57 -32.35
CA ASP A 483 29.73 -3.17 -33.59
C ASP A 483 28.57 -3.26 -34.61
N PRO A 484 28.61 -2.48 -35.71
CA PRO A 484 27.56 -2.50 -36.73
C PRO A 484 27.49 -3.84 -37.48
N ARG A 485 28.57 -4.66 -37.47
CA ARG A 485 28.60 -5.97 -38.15
C ARG A 485 27.93 -7.08 -37.34
N ALA A 486 27.84 -6.93 -36.02
CA ALA A 486 27.32 -7.95 -35.11
C ALA A 486 25.82 -7.78 -34.79
N ASN A 487 25.14 -6.85 -35.48
CA ASN A 487 23.75 -6.48 -35.26
C ASN A 487 23.40 -6.24 -33.77
N GLN A 488 24.35 -5.68 -33.02
CA GLN A 488 24.23 -5.52 -31.57
C GLN A 488 23.10 -4.56 -31.19
N LEU A 489 22.89 -3.50 -31.99
CA LEU A 489 21.83 -2.53 -31.73
C LEU A 489 20.45 -3.16 -31.78
N ASP A 490 20.12 -3.93 -32.83
CA ASP A 490 18.79 -4.56 -32.97
C ASP A 490 18.53 -5.55 -31.81
N ARG A 491 19.56 -6.28 -31.38
CA ARG A 491 19.46 -7.20 -30.23
C ARG A 491 19.29 -6.46 -28.91
N LEU A 492 19.95 -5.31 -28.77
CA LEU A 492 19.85 -4.46 -27.58
C LEU A 492 18.50 -3.75 -27.53
N GLU A 493 17.98 -3.25 -28.67
CA GLU A 493 16.61 -2.73 -28.80
C GLU A 493 15.56 -3.79 -28.45
N SER A 494 15.78 -5.06 -28.83
CA SER A 494 14.91 -6.17 -28.45
C SER A 494 14.94 -6.48 -26.95
N LEU A 495 16.06 -6.26 -26.25
CA LEU A 495 16.13 -6.42 -24.79
C LEU A 495 15.51 -5.22 -24.06
N LEU A 496 15.63 -4.03 -24.65
CA LEU A 496 15.17 -2.78 -24.06
C LEU A 496 13.71 -2.45 -24.39
N SER A 497 13.06 -3.20 -25.28
CA SER A 497 11.63 -3.01 -25.59
C SER A 497 10.72 -3.22 -24.36
N PHE A 498 11.23 -3.87 -23.32
CA PHE A 498 10.51 -4.20 -22.09
C PHE A 498 10.78 -3.25 -20.91
N THR A 499 11.72 -2.30 -21.05
CA THR A 499 12.04 -1.36 -19.97
C THR A 499 11.11 -0.14 -20.00
N GLU A 500 10.72 0.36 -18.83
CA GLU A 500 10.05 1.66 -18.68
C GLU A 500 11.05 2.84 -18.66
N ALA A 501 12.35 2.53 -18.74
CA ALA A 501 13.41 3.53 -18.72
C ALA A 501 13.33 4.45 -19.94
N ARG A 502 13.75 5.71 -19.75
CA ARG A 502 14.00 6.60 -20.90
C ARG A 502 15.28 6.16 -21.61
N ILE A 503 15.19 5.83 -22.89
CA ILE A 503 16.34 5.39 -23.69
C ILE A 503 16.86 6.56 -24.54
N VAL A 504 18.15 6.82 -24.39
CA VAL A 504 18.86 7.94 -25.03
C VAL A 504 20.02 7.41 -25.86
N TYR A 505 20.01 7.70 -27.15
CA TYR A 505 21.09 7.40 -28.07
C TYR A 505 22.07 8.55 -28.17
N LEU A 506 23.32 8.29 -27.79
CA LEU A 506 24.45 9.19 -27.99
C LEU A 506 25.09 8.91 -29.34
N PHE A 507 25.26 9.96 -30.15
CA PHE A 507 25.81 9.85 -31.50
C PHE A 507 26.80 10.97 -31.81
N GLU A 508 27.83 10.68 -32.60
CA GLU A 508 28.69 11.70 -33.22
C GLU A 508 28.22 12.06 -34.63
N HIS A 509 27.74 11.06 -35.38
CA HIS A 509 27.17 11.26 -36.73
C HIS A 509 25.73 10.74 -36.76
N HIS A 510 24.77 11.60 -37.10
CA HIS A 510 23.35 11.25 -37.01
C HIS A 510 23.01 10.09 -37.97
N PRO A 511 22.43 8.97 -37.48
CA PRO A 511 22.01 7.88 -38.34
C PRO A 511 20.74 8.31 -39.11
N THR A 512 20.87 8.66 -40.38
CA THR A 512 19.80 9.25 -41.20
C THR A 512 18.69 8.28 -41.65
N GLN A 513 18.72 7.00 -41.28
CA GLN A 513 17.81 5.98 -41.85
C GLN A 513 17.08 5.04 -40.87
N ARG A 514 17.29 5.14 -39.55
CA ARG A 514 16.86 4.07 -38.62
C ARG A 514 15.56 4.31 -37.82
N ALA A 515 14.96 5.49 -37.90
CA ALA A 515 13.80 5.90 -37.08
C ALA A 515 12.48 5.12 -37.30
N ARG A 516 12.45 4.07 -38.13
CA ARG A 516 11.20 3.38 -38.54
C ARG A 516 10.93 2.02 -37.89
N LYS A 517 11.80 1.51 -37.01
CA LYS A 517 11.67 0.14 -36.46
C LYS A 517 11.66 0.00 -34.94
N ALA A 518 11.87 1.07 -34.17
CA ALA A 518 11.84 0.98 -32.71
C ALA A 518 10.40 0.95 -32.17
N ALA A 519 10.15 0.11 -31.16
CA ALA A 519 8.87 0.00 -30.46
C ALA A 519 8.57 1.18 -29.50
N TYR A 520 9.52 2.11 -29.37
CA TYR A 520 9.45 3.31 -28.54
C TYR A 520 10.04 4.50 -29.31
N GLU A 521 9.76 5.74 -28.89
CA GLU A 521 10.32 6.94 -29.51
C GLU A 521 11.75 7.18 -28.97
N PRO A 522 12.81 7.01 -29.78
CA PRO A 522 14.19 7.14 -29.32
C PRO A 522 14.57 8.62 -29.13
N ILE A 523 15.20 8.95 -27.99
CA ILE A 523 15.76 10.29 -27.75
C ILE A 523 17.19 10.32 -28.28
N TRP A 524 17.47 11.22 -29.22
CA TRP A 524 18.80 11.36 -29.83
C TRP A 524 19.52 12.58 -29.25
N ILE A 525 20.73 12.40 -28.76
CA ILE A 525 21.58 13.48 -28.25
C ILE A 525 22.97 13.36 -28.85
N GLU A 526 23.50 14.47 -29.39
CA GLU A 526 24.87 14.52 -29.89
C GLU A 526 25.86 14.34 -28.72
N THR A 527 26.83 13.44 -28.86
CA THR A 527 27.78 13.08 -27.80
C THR A 527 28.54 14.33 -27.29
N GLN A 528 28.95 15.23 -28.19
CA GLN A 528 29.63 16.47 -27.81
C GLN A 528 28.72 17.42 -27.01
N ALA A 529 27.45 17.54 -27.41
CA ALA A 529 26.47 18.36 -26.70
C ALA A 529 26.19 17.80 -25.29
N TRP A 530 26.13 16.46 -25.16
CA TRP A 530 25.97 15.77 -23.88
C TRP A 530 27.19 15.96 -22.96
N LEU A 531 28.42 15.91 -23.49
CA LEU A 531 29.66 16.12 -22.73
C LEU A 531 29.76 17.55 -22.16
N LEU A 532 29.28 18.55 -22.91
CA LEU A 532 29.25 19.94 -22.50
C LEU A 532 28.13 20.23 -21.48
N ASN A 533 26.98 19.58 -21.62
CA ASN A 533 25.76 19.88 -20.85
C ASN A 533 25.24 18.70 -20.03
N THR A 534 26.13 17.87 -19.48
CA THR A 534 25.76 16.57 -18.87
C THR A 534 24.72 16.71 -17.76
N LYS A 535 24.96 17.59 -16.78
CA LYS A 535 24.05 17.79 -15.65
C LYS A 535 22.67 18.32 -16.08
N PRO A 536 22.57 19.46 -16.82
CA PRO A 536 21.28 19.94 -17.31
C PRO A 536 20.52 18.92 -18.16
N THR A 537 21.24 18.12 -18.95
CA THR A 537 20.65 17.09 -19.80
C THR A 537 20.03 15.96 -18.97
N ILE A 538 20.76 15.43 -17.97
CA ILE A 538 20.23 14.39 -17.06
C ILE A 538 19.04 14.92 -16.27
N GLU A 539 19.12 16.14 -15.72
CA GLU A 539 18.00 16.74 -14.98
C GLU A 539 16.75 16.90 -15.86
N ARG A 540 16.93 17.32 -17.12
CA ARG A 540 15.83 17.44 -18.07
C ARG A 540 15.24 16.07 -18.40
N LEU A 541 16.08 15.08 -18.66
CA LEU A 541 15.64 13.72 -18.98
C LEU A 541 14.95 13.02 -17.81
N LEU A 542 15.28 13.34 -16.56
CA LEU A 542 14.62 12.74 -15.40
C LEU A 542 13.31 13.46 -15.04
N TYR A 543 13.28 14.79 -15.15
CA TYR A 543 12.21 15.60 -14.54
C TYR A 543 11.29 16.30 -15.54
N ASP A 544 11.62 16.39 -16.83
CA ASP A 544 10.77 17.09 -17.81
C ASP A 544 9.70 16.15 -18.39
N SER A 545 8.43 16.55 -18.29
CA SER A 545 7.28 15.77 -18.80
C SER A 545 7.01 15.99 -20.29
N SER A 546 7.53 17.08 -20.87
CA SER A 546 7.18 17.55 -22.22
C SER A 546 7.77 16.74 -23.39
N TYR A 547 8.39 15.58 -23.13
CA TYR A 547 8.98 14.70 -24.16
C TYR A 547 8.08 13.50 -24.50
N VAL A 548 6.86 13.45 -23.98
CA VAL A 548 5.90 12.39 -24.29
C VAL A 548 4.99 12.87 -25.42
N SER A 549 5.27 12.42 -26.65
CA SER A 549 4.30 12.47 -27.74
C SER A 549 3.47 11.18 -27.76
N THR A 550 2.18 11.37 -27.96
CA THR A 550 1.05 10.47 -28.26
C THR A 550 1.33 8.98 -28.56
N PRO A 551 0.46 8.05 -28.10
CA PRO A 551 0.48 6.65 -28.53
C PRO A 551 0.36 6.58 -30.06
N THR A 552 1.33 5.93 -30.69
CA THR A 552 1.30 5.63 -32.11
C THR A 552 0.06 4.80 -32.41
N ALA A 553 -0.73 5.26 -33.38
CA ALA A 553 -1.93 4.59 -33.85
C ALA A 553 -1.68 3.11 -34.12
N SER A 554 -2.59 2.28 -33.59
CA SER A 554 -2.68 0.84 -33.81
C SER A 554 -2.48 0.48 -35.28
N VAL A 555 -1.43 -0.29 -35.55
CA VAL A 555 -1.21 -0.91 -36.86
C VAL A 555 -2.29 -1.99 -37.03
N THR A 556 -3.19 -1.79 -37.99
CA THR A 556 -4.10 -2.83 -38.46
C THR A 556 -3.28 -3.93 -39.14
N LEU A 557 -3.29 -5.13 -38.55
CA LEU A 557 -2.68 -6.34 -39.11
C LEU A 557 -3.26 -6.62 -40.51
N ASP A 558 -2.37 -6.91 -41.45
CA ASP A 558 -2.69 -7.16 -42.85
C ASP A 558 -3.42 -8.51 -43.01
N ASN A 559 -4.48 -8.52 -43.81
CA ASN A 559 -5.59 -9.48 -43.73
C ASN A 559 -5.35 -10.78 -44.54
N SER A 560 -4.10 -11.24 -44.68
CA SER A 560 -3.76 -12.28 -45.66
C SER A 560 -3.32 -13.64 -45.12
N ASN A 561 -3.24 -13.86 -43.80
CA ASN A 561 -3.13 -15.19 -43.19
C ASN A 561 -3.85 -15.17 -41.83
N LYS A 562 -4.96 -15.91 -41.70
CA LYS A 562 -5.61 -16.10 -40.40
C LYS A 562 -4.65 -16.87 -39.49
N ARG A 563 -4.24 -16.23 -38.38
CA ARG A 563 -3.37 -16.82 -37.36
C ARG A 563 -4.21 -17.50 -36.29
N THR A 564 -3.72 -18.63 -35.78
CA THR A 564 -4.39 -19.43 -34.76
C THR A 564 -3.74 -19.23 -33.40
N ILE A 565 -4.51 -18.78 -32.42
CA ILE A 565 -4.07 -18.55 -31.03
C ILE A 565 -4.73 -19.58 -30.11
N MET A 566 -3.95 -20.27 -29.28
CA MET A 566 -4.49 -21.14 -28.25
C MET A 566 -4.57 -20.41 -26.91
N VAL A 567 -5.76 -20.34 -26.31
CA VAL A 567 -5.99 -19.77 -24.98
C VAL A 567 -6.19 -20.90 -23.98
N VAL A 568 -5.30 -20.99 -23.00
CA VAL A 568 -5.28 -22.02 -21.95
C VAL A 568 -5.50 -21.35 -20.60
N ASP A 569 -6.67 -21.55 -20.00
CA ASP A 569 -7.07 -20.90 -18.74
C ASP A 569 -8.16 -21.74 -18.07
N ASP A 570 -8.05 -22.02 -16.77
CA ASP A 570 -9.01 -22.89 -16.07
C ASP A 570 -10.34 -22.18 -15.78
N ASN A 571 -10.33 -20.85 -15.75
CA ASN A 571 -11.51 -20.04 -15.58
C ASN A 571 -12.30 -19.92 -16.89
N GLU A 572 -13.36 -20.72 -17.01
CA GLU A 572 -14.24 -20.76 -18.18
C GLU A 572 -14.69 -19.36 -18.65
N SER A 573 -15.02 -18.46 -17.72
CA SER A 573 -15.50 -17.12 -18.06
C SER A 573 -14.41 -16.26 -18.69
N LEU A 574 -13.20 -16.28 -18.10
CA LEU A 574 -12.06 -15.52 -18.59
C LEU A 574 -11.54 -16.08 -19.92
N ARG A 575 -11.48 -17.42 -20.04
CA ARG A 575 -11.11 -18.13 -21.26
C ARG A 575 -12.03 -17.75 -22.43
N LYS A 576 -13.35 -17.81 -22.22
CA LYS A 576 -14.35 -17.43 -23.23
C LYS A 576 -14.29 -15.95 -23.60
N PHE A 577 -14.13 -15.08 -22.61
CA PHE A 577 -14.00 -13.63 -22.85
C PHE A 577 -12.77 -13.31 -23.71
N THR A 578 -11.62 -13.90 -23.36
CA THR A 578 -10.36 -13.71 -24.07
C THR A 578 -10.45 -14.26 -25.49
N ALA A 579 -11.04 -15.44 -25.67
CA ALA A 579 -11.27 -16.02 -26.99
C ALA A 579 -12.17 -15.13 -27.86
N MET A 580 -13.31 -14.67 -27.33
CA MET A 580 -14.21 -13.76 -28.04
C MET A 580 -13.51 -12.46 -28.45
N LEU A 581 -12.62 -11.95 -27.60
CA LEU A 581 -11.88 -10.72 -27.86
C LEU A 581 -10.90 -10.87 -29.04
N LEU A 582 -10.21 -12.01 -29.11
CA LEU A 582 -9.27 -12.36 -30.18
C LEU A 582 -10.00 -12.71 -31.49
N GLU A 583 -11.09 -13.47 -31.42
CA GLU A 583 -11.95 -13.77 -32.57
C GLU A 583 -12.49 -12.49 -33.22
N LYS A 584 -12.88 -11.49 -32.41
CA LYS A 584 -13.29 -10.17 -32.90
C LYS A 584 -12.18 -9.39 -33.62
N GLN A 585 -10.91 -9.70 -33.39
CA GLN A 585 -9.79 -9.13 -34.13
C GLN A 585 -9.42 -9.95 -35.38
N GLY A 586 -10.12 -11.07 -35.65
CA GLY A 586 -9.93 -11.89 -36.83
C GLY A 586 -9.03 -13.11 -36.65
N PHE A 587 -8.59 -13.40 -35.42
CA PHE A 587 -7.82 -14.62 -35.10
C PHE A 587 -8.73 -15.85 -35.03
N GLU A 588 -8.17 -17.02 -35.36
CA GLU A 588 -8.78 -18.30 -35.01
C GLU A 588 -8.34 -18.67 -33.58
N VAL A 589 -9.27 -19.10 -32.72
CA VAL A 589 -8.96 -19.34 -31.31
C VAL A 589 -9.31 -20.74 -30.88
N ILE A 590 -8.32 -21.45 -30.32
CA ILE A 590 -8.49 -22.76 -29.71
C ILE A 590 -8.51 -22.57 -28.18
N GLN A 591 -9.51 -23.12 -27.50
CA GLN A 591 -9.64 -23.00 -26.05
C GLN A 591 -9.31 -24.32 -25.36
N LYS A 592 -8.51 -24.26 -24.28
CA LYS A 592 -8.16 -25.42 -23.43
C LYS A 592 -8.22 -25.03 -21.96
N GLU A 593 -8.51 -26.00 -21.09
CA GLU A 593 -8.76 -25.73 -19.67
C GLU A 593 -7.53 -25.95 -18.77
N ASP A 594 -6.53 -26.68 -19.27
CA ASP A 594 -5.33 -27.03 -18.52
C ASP A 594 -4.14 -27.30 -19.45
N GLY A 595 -2.94 -27.40 -18.87
CA GLY A 595 -1.70 -27.62 -19.60
C GLY A 595 -1.59 -28.98 -20.29
N GLN A 596 -2.31 -30.01 -19.83
CA GLN A 596 -2.30 -31.33 -20.48
C GLN A 596 -3.11 -31.28 -21.77
N GLN A 597 -4.30 -30.68 -21.74
CA GLN A 597 -5.10 -30.48 -22.94
C GLN A 597 -4.38 -29.62 -23.99
N ALA A 598 -3.61 -28.62 -23.54
CA ALA A 598 -2.77 -27.81 -24.43
C ALA A 598 -1.72 -28.66 -25.15
N LEU A 599 -0.98 -29.51 -24.42
CA LEU A 599 -0.01 -30.44 -25.00
C LEU A 599 -0.65 -31.42 -25.98
N ASP A 600 -1.77 -32.03 -25.60
CA ASP A 600 -2.49 -33.00 -26.44
C ASP A 600 -2.96 -32.37 -27.76
N THR A 601 -3.31 -31.07 -27.72
CA THR A 601 -3.74 -30.30 -28.90
C THR A 601 -2.58 -29.95 -29.81
N LEU A 602 -1.44 -29.55 -29.25
CA LEU A 602 -0.23 -29.27 -30.03
C LEU A 602 0.29 -30.49 -30.78
N GLU A 603 -0.09 -31.71 -30.38
CA GLU A 603 0.23 -32.91 -31.16
C GLU A 603 -0.60 -33.07 -32.45
N GLN A 604 -1.74 -32.39 -32.54
CA GLN A 604 -2.75 -32.59 -33.57
C GLN A 604 -2.95 -31.36 -34.45
N GLU A 605 -2.75 -30.16 -33.91
CA GLU A 605 -3.06 -28.88 -34.54
C GLU A 605 -1.85 -27.93 -34.45
N ASP A 606 -1.62 -27.17 -35.52
CA ASP A 606 -0.61 -26.11 -35.54
C ASP A 606 -1.19 -24.83 -34.92
N VAL A 607 -0.41 -24.19 -34.05
CA VAL A 607 -0.79 -22.97 -33.33
C VAL A 607 0.33 -21.94 -33.52
N ASP A 608 -0.03 -20.69 -33.82
CA ASP A 608 0.93 -19.61 -34.00
C ASP A 608 1.35 -18.96 -32.67
N LEU A 609 0.48 -18.97 -31.65
CA LEU A 609 0.76 -18.40 -30.32
C LEU A 609 -0.08 -19.07 -29.23
N ILE A 610 0.50 -19.23 -28.03
CA ILE A 610 -0.20 -19.78 -26.85
C ILE A 610 -0.29 -18.70 -25.79
N LEU A 611 -1.49 -18.36 -25.35
CA LEU A 611 -1.74 -17.58 -24.14
C LEU A 611 -2.09 -18.55 -23.01
N MET A 612 -1.23 -18.65 -21.99
CA MET A 612 -1.32 -19.71 -20.98
C MET A 612 -1.34 -19.15 -19.55
N ASP A 613 -2.36 -19.51 -18.78
CA ASP A 613 -2.37 -19.28 -17.34
C ASP A 613 -1.28 -20.09 -16.65
N ILE A 614 -0.76 -19.57 -15.55
CA ILE A 614 0.24 -20.24 -14.72
C ILE A 614 -0.45 -21.21 -13.77
N GLU A 615 -1.51 -20.77 -13.09
CA GLU A 615 -2.14 -21.54 -12.02
C GLU A 615 -3.35 -22.29 -12.56
N MET A 616 -3.16 -23.56 -12.93
CA MET A 616 -4.23 -24.41 -13.47
C MET A 616 -4.20 -25.79 -12.81
N PRO A 617 -5.37 -26.47 -12.67
CA PRO A 617 -5.43 -27.84 -12.19
C PRO A 617 -4.81 -28.81 -13.20
N ILE A 618 -4.50 -30.04 -12.75
CA ILE A 618 -3.91 -31.14 -13.55
C ILE A 618 -2.46 -30.86 -13.97
N MET A 619 -2.23 -29.82 -14.76
CA MET A 619 -0.92 -29.36 -15.18
C MET A 619 -0.88 -27.84 -15.23
N ASP A 620 0.01 -27.27 -14.43
CA ASP A 620 0.26 -25.83 -14.38
C ASP A 620 0.98 -25.33 -15.65
N GLY A 621 0.89 -24.03 -15.93
CA GLY A 621 1.45 -23.45 -17.14
C GLY A 621 2.98 -23.51 -17.22
N VAL A 622 3.64 -23.54 -16.05
CA VAL A 622 5.10 -23.62 -15.94
C VAL A 622 5.60 -24.99 -16.39
N GLU A 623 4.98 -26.06 -15.89
CA GLU A 623 5.26 -27.44 -16.27
C GLU A 623 4.86 -27.70 -17.72
N ALA A 624 3.71 -27.20 -18.17
CA ALA A 624 3.29 -27.28 -19.56
C ALA A 624 4.31 -26.63 -20.50
N SER A 625 4.78 -25.43 -20.17
CA SER A 625 5.81 -24.71 -20.94
C SER A 625 7.12 -25.49 -21.02
N ARG A 626 7.59 -26.05 -19.88
CA ARG A 626 8.81 -26.87 -19.88
C ARG A 626 8.67 -28.07 -20.79
N ARG A 627 7.52 -28.75 -20.76
CA ARG A 627 7.25 -29.90 -21.64
C ARG A 627 7.20 -29.52 -23.10
N ILE A 628 6.52 -28.42 -23.44
CA ILE A 628 6.48 -27.87 -24.80
C ILE A 628 7.91 -27.61 -25.29
N ARG A 629 8.75 -26.96 -24.48
CA ARG A 629 10.13 -26.61 -24.83
C ARG A 629 11.08 -27.80 -24.89
N SER A 630 10.83 -28.85 -24.11
CA SER A 630 11.61 -30.10 -24.12
C SER A 630 11.24 -31.06 -25.25
N SER A 631 10.19 -30.75 -26.02
CA SER A 631 9.73 -31.57 -27.14
C SER A 631 10.63 -31.40 -28.37
N ASP A 632 10.86 -32.48 -29.12
CA ASP A 632 11.57 -32.44 -30.40
C ASP A 632 10.65 -32.05 -31.58
N LYS A 633 9.41 -31.64 -31.30
CA LYS A 633 8.39 -31.29 -32.31
C LYS A 633 8.45 -29.80 -32.68
N ASN A 634 7.90 -29.44 -33.84
CA ASN A 634 7.90 -28.06 -34.37
C ASN A 634 7.28 -27.03 -33.41
N TYR A 635 6.28 -27.45 -32.64
CA TYR A 635 5.61 -26.58 -31.67
C TYR A 635 6.50 -26.15 -30.50
N ALA A 636 7.67 -26.76 -30.31
CA ALA A 636 8.62 -26.37 -29.27
C ALA A 636 9.10 -24.92 -29.43
N SER A 637 8.96 -24.34 -30.62
CA SER A 637 9.30 -22.96 -30.94
C SER A 637 8.12 -21.96 -30.83
N VAL A 638 6.89 -22.44 -30.60
CA VAL A 638 5.71 -21.57 -30.57
C VAL A 638 5.81 -20.56 -29.41
N PRO A 639 5.58 -19.26 -29.64
CA PRO A 639 5.54 -18.26 -28.59
C PRO A 639 4.51 -18.61 -27.50
N ILE A 640 4.94 -18.57 -26.24
CA ILE A 640 4.06 -18.79 -25.09
C ILE A 640 4.04 -17.51 -24.27
N ILE A 641 2.89 -16.84 -24.21
CA ILE A 641 2.68 -15.66 -23.36
C ILE A 641 1.98 -16.12 -22.09
N ALA A 642 2.61 -15.91 -20.94
CA ALA A 642 2.03 -16.20 -19.63
C ALA A 642 0.87 -15.22 -19.35
N HIS A 643 -0.22 -15.69 -18.75
CA HIS A 643 -1.35 -14.85 -18.36
C HIS A 643 -1.63 -15.04 -16.87
N THR A 644 -1.00 -14.22 -16.01
CA THR A 644 -0.89 -14.45 -14.56
C THR A 644 -1.57 -13.37 -13.73
N GLY A 645 -2.13 -13.71 -12.57
CA GLY A 645 -2.60 -12.72 -11.58
C GLY A 645 -1.51 -12.21 -10.63
N ASP A 646 -0.33 -12.83 -10.61
CA ASP A 646 0.78 -12.49 -9.72
C ASP A 646 1.93 -11.82 -10.49
N SER A 647 2.35 -10.64 -10.01
CA SER A 647 3.46 -9.83 -10.54
C SER A 647 4.72 -9.91 -9.66
N SER A 648 4.74 -10.81 -8.67
CA SER A 648 5.89 -10.94 -7.78
C SER A 648 7.16 -11.36 -8.54
N PRO A 649 8.35 -10.88 -8.11
CA PRO A 649 9.62 -11.28 -8.73
C PRO A 649 9.84 -12.79 -8.78
N VAL A 650 9.34 -13.52 -7.77
CA VAL A 650 9.42 -14.99 -7.70
C VAL A 650 8.63 -15.65 -8.83
N THR A 651 7.48 -15.08 -9.20
CA THR A 651 6.62 -15.59 -10.27
C THR A 651 7.18 -15.22 -11.65
N LEU A 652 7.74 -14.02 -11.81
CA LEU A 652 8.42 -13.61 -13.05
C LEU A 652 9.68 -14.47 -13.33
N ASP A 653 10.47 -14.80 -12.29
CA ASP A 653 11.60 -15.72 -12.42
C ASP A 653 11.17 -17.12 -12.87
N LYS A 654 10.03 -17.62 -12.36
CA LYS A 654 9.47 -18.91 -12.77
C LYS A 654 9.08 -18.92 -14.24
N ILE A 655 8.38 -17.87 -14.72
CA ILE A 655 7.99 -17.68 -16.12
C ILE A 655 9.22 -17.70 -17.04
N GLY A 656 10.24 -16.91 -16.72
CA GLY A 656 11.47 -16.86 -17.51
C GLY A 656 12.22 -18.19 -17.52
N SER A 657 12.25 -18.92 -16.40
CA SER A 657 12.91 -20.22 -16.30
C SER A 657 12.18 -21.37 -16.99
N SER A 658 10.87 -21.23 -17.27
CA SER A 658 10.06 -22.27 -17.92
C SER A 658 10.08 -22.20 -19.45
N GLY A 659 10.75 -21.20 -20.02
CA GLY A 659 10.85 -20.99 -21.46
C GLY A 659 9.62 -20.32 -22.07
N MET A 660 8.81 -19.64 -21.27
CA MET A 660 7.78 -18.74 -21.78
C MET A 660 8.44 -17.52 -22.45
N SER A 661 7.78 -16.98 -23.46
CA SER A 661 8.26 -15.92 -24.34
C SER A 661 7.96 -14.52 -23.79
N ASP A 662 6.82 -14.35 -23.12
CA ASP A 662 6.39 -13.06 -22.54
C ASP A 662 5.35 -13.33 -21.42
N PHE A 663 4.86 -12.28 -20.77
CA PHE A 663 3.78 -12.35 -19.78
C PHE A 663 2.82 -11.15 -19.83
N ILE A 664 1.61 -11.39 -19.34
CA ILE A 664 0.52 -10.43 -19.16
C ILE A 664 -0.04 -10.61 -17.75
N VAL A 665 -0.05 -9.51 -16.98
CA VAL A 665 -0.60 -9.50 -15.63
C VAL A 665 -2.09 -9.18 -15.67
N LYS A 666 -2.92 -10.05 -15.08
CA LYS A 666 -4.36 -9.90 -14.92
C LYS A 666 -4.66 -8.90 -13.80
N PRO A 667 -5.65 -7.99 -13.96
CA PRO A 667 -6.40 -7.70 -15.17
C PRO A 667 -5.59 -6.82 -16.14
N ALA A 668 -5.46 -7.25 -17.39
CA ALA A 668 -4.86 -6.44 -18.44
C ALA A 668 -5.97 -5.75 -19.26
N ASP A 669 -5.76 -4.48 -19.62
CA ASP A 669 -6.62 -3.81 -20.59
C ASP A 669 -6.46 -4.46 -21.98
N LYS A 670 -7.53 -4.39 -22.78
CA LYS A 670 -7.64 -4.93 -24.14
C LYS A 670 -6.48 -4.47 -25.02
N ASN A 671 -6.10 -3.20 -24.97
CA ASN A 671 -5.04 -2.66 -25.82
C ASN A 671 -3.69 -3.32 -25.48
N ARG A 672 -3.38 -3.43 -24.19
CA ARG A 672 -2.14 -4.08 -23.72
C ARG A 672 -2.07 -5.55 -24.12
N LEU A 673 -3.18 -6.28 -24.07
CA LEU A 673 -3.25 -7.67 -24.55
C LEU A 673 -2.92 -7.75 -26.04
N PHE A 674 -3.49 -6.86 -26.85
CA PHE A 674 -3.25 -6.84 -28.29
C PHE A 674 -1.84 -6.40 -28.67
N ASP A 675 -1.30 -5.37 -28.03
CA ASP A 675 0.07 -4.90 -28.25
C ASP A 675 1.07 -6.02 -27.95
N LYS A 676 0.85 -6.77 -26.87
CA LYS A 676 1.66 -7.93 -26.49
C LYS A 676 1.60 -9.05 -27.53
N ILE A 677 0.41 -9.37 -28.04
CA ILE A 677 0.23 -10.41 -29.06
C ILE A 677 0.87 -9.99 -30.38
N ALA A 678 0.67 -8.74 -30.81
CA ALA A 678 1.22 -8.20 -32.07
C ALA A 678 2.75 -8.19 -32.14
N ASN A 679 3.44 -8.24 -30.99
CA ASN A 679 4.90 -8.37 -30.97
C ASN A 679 5.40 -9.76 -31.40
N TRP A 680 4.55 -10.79 -31.40
CA TRP A 680 4.92 -12.18 -31.63
C TRP A 680 4.32 -12.79 -32.90
N ILE A 681 3.19 -12.27 -33.39
CA ILE A 681 2.48 -12.73 -34.59
C ILE A 681 2.11 -11.57 -35.51
#